data_AF-A0A919VJS8-F1
#
_entry.id   AF-A0A919VJS8-F1
#
_cell.length_a   1.000
_cell.length_b   1.000
_cell.length_c   1.000
_cell.angle_alpha   90.00
_cell.angle_beta   90.00
_cell.angle_gamma   90.00
#
_symmetry.space_group_name_H-M   'P 1'
#
loop_
_entity.id
_entity.type
_entity.pdbx_description
1 polymer ?
#
loop_
_entity_poly.entity_id
_entity_poly.type
_entity_poly.pdbx_seq_one_letter_code
_entity_poly.pdbx_strand_id
1 'polypeptide(L)'
;MDRFARWCLARAARRWPAALRAEMHAEWLAELAALEAGRATARERLRYAFSLVAAPPIRDASGAPRGWGESLAPGAPALALLIAALITLSVSEYSGSLAFRLLEQAGVEPVSAASEWLTSVVAAVITLAWCLPAGRWLGRRRPYSRSGRFGDAGPAVLAPVTFAPVILLGAVPDGDLPYASGVLAGLLIWATGIGAIGAAAVRAAGRIRAAALMLIGVPLVCALAAVASAVPFALGSRDWPATMLASVTMGGAPPEFQELVDGVTGRTFYYQGPWALPLACFAAFTLAYGFGALRPRRDGIAAPAREPVAPAVSKPMPVAVVVAGAGALAVAVIGWAYTLTILTPGMQDVSRSAPMPGGDGELAMWTAELRVTAILLAVLATLVATADRRFGLTATLLVGAGLTLANAVLHRMDVTGVGGLRLALLAGVVPVVAGWLVCGRTVPGTARRRVTVGVLLAAGVLPLIMLQGTPGVNHPYLPIGLKVTTIGLAVTGILLAVVPALALSRRPVPTWAALLLLGSPVAVTVGAGLIPPPMSDDDTGAALYAAFAALPLAVVCLALLRRHRTRNRGRTAAVWTALAVAAVPGTVPAVVVGGLLLAFVPNLVFDIDGSGYSFDGLSYVPGTATLLLPLAALAAIRIDGAPGPAQPRDPAPGPVPRAESARTPVAGRH
;
A
#
# COMPACT_ATOMS: atom_id res chain seq x y z
N MET A 1 10.94 9.65 35.55
CA MET A 1 10.89 9.83 34.07
C MET A 1 12.25 10.20 33.47
N ASP A 2 12.96 11.19 33.99
CA ASP A 2 14.22 11.67 33.41
C ASP A 2 15.34 10.62 33.36
N ARG A 3 15.36 9.68 34.31
CA ARG A 3 16.29 8.53 34.27
C ARG A 3 16.05 7.62 33.06
N PHE A 4 14.77 7.40 32.69
CA PHE A 4 14.42 6.56 31.55
C PHE A 4 14.74 7.27 30.22
N ALA A 5 14.43 8.56 30.10
CA ALA A 5 14.82 9.36 28.94
C ALA A 5 16.35 9.37 28.73
N ARG A 6 17.13 9.60 29.80
CA ARG A 6 18.59 9.53 29.75
C ARG A 6 19.11 8.13 29.42
N TRP A 7 18.50 7.08 29.95
CA TRP A 7 18.81 5.70 29.57
C TRP A 7 18.57 5.46 28.08
N CYS A 8 17.46 5.96 27.53
CA CYS A 8 17.14 5.89 26.11
C CYS A 8 18.22 6.59 25.26
N LEU A 9 18.59 7.82 25.60
CA LEU A 9 19.64 8.56 24.88
C LEU A 9 20.99 7.84 24.91
N ALA A 10 21.41 7.34 26.07
CA ALA A 10 22.62 6.55 26.20
C ALA A 10 22.57 5.25 25.37
N ARG A 11 21.41 4.61 25.30
CA ARG A 11 21.17 3.41 24.49
C ARG A 11 21.21 3.72 22.99
N ALA A 12 20.66 4.84 22.57
CA ALA A 12 20.68 5.32 21.19
C ALA A 12 22.12 5.68 20.77
N ALA A 13 22.89 6.36 21.62
CA ALA A 13 24.22 6.87 21.28
C ALA A 13 25.21 5.73 21.04
N ARG A 14 25.07 4.61 21.77
CA ARG A 14 25.87 3.39 21.58
C ARG A 14 25.83 2.82 20.16
N ARG A 15 24.87 3.22 19.33
CA ARG A 15 24.75 2.79 17.92
C ARG A 15 25.73 3.50 16.99
N TRP A 16 26.25 4.66 17.40
CA TRP A 16 27.22 5.44 16.66
C TRP A 16 28.66 4.91 16.83
N PRO A 17 29.54 5.16 15.84
CA PRO A 17 30.98 4.88 15.95
C PRO A 17 31.56 5.47 17.23
N ALA A 18 32.60 4.83 17.78
CA ALA A 18 33.18 5.24 19.06
C ALA A 18 33.61 6.72 19.06
N ALA A 19 34.13 7.21 17.92
CA ALA A 19 34.52 8.60 17.74
C ALA A 19 33.37 9.62 17.87
N LEU A 20 32.17 9.27 17.39
CA LEU A 20 31.00 10.18 17.36
C LEU A 20 30.01 9.95 18.50
N ARG A 21 30.16 8.85 19.25
CA ARG A 21 29.22 8.45 20.30
C ARG A 21 29.08 9.49 21.41
N ALA A 22 30.21 10.05 21.84
CA ALA A 22 30.22 11.03 22.91
C ALA A 22 29.59 12.35 22.45
N GLU A 23 29.91 12.76 21.23
CA GLU A 23 29.37 13.97 20.58
C GLU A 23 27.85 13.89 20.42
N MET A 24 27.33 12.83 19.79
CA MET A 24 25.89 12.66 19.60
C MET A 24 25.13 12.54 20.93
N HIS A 25 25.73 11.88 21.93
CA HIS A 25 25.12 11.79 23.25
C HIS A 25 25.03 13.17 23.92
N ALA A 26 26.07 13.99 23.79
CA ALA A 26 26.10 15.35 24.33
C ALA A 26 25.09 16.25 23.60
N GLU A 27 25.01 16.17 22.27
CA GLU A 27 24.05 16.90 21.45
C GLU A 27 22.60 16.56 21.84
N TRP A 28 22.26 15.28 22.00
CA TRP A 28 20.91 14.90 22.37
C TRP A 28 20.55 15.21 23.82
N LEU A 29 21.53 15.21 24.73
CA LEU A 29 21.33 15.71 26.08
C LEU A 29 21.08 17.22 26.08
N ALA A 30 21.76 17.97 25.21
CA ALA A 30 21.52 19.39 25.03
C ALA A 30 20.13 19.66 24.44
N GLU A 31 19.67 18.88 23.46
CA GLU A 31 18.30 18.96 22.94
C GLU A 31 17.25 18.60 24.00
N LEU A 32 17.49 17.56 24.81
CA LEU A 32 16.59 17.20 25.90
C LEU A 32 16.51 18.34 26.95
N ALA A 33 17.64 18.96 27.29
CA ALA A 33 17.69 20.11 28.19
C ALA A 33 16.99 21.34 27.58
N ALA A 34 17.11 21.56 26.27
CA ALA A 34 16.40 22.62 25.56
C ALA A 34 14.87 22.41 25.58
N LEU A 35 14.40 21.17 25.43
CA LEU A 35 12.98 20.81 25.61
C LEU A 35 12.50 21.05 27.05
N GLU A 36 13.34 20.76 28.05
CA GLU A 36 13.04 21.04 29.46
C GLU A 36 12.93 22.55 29.73
N ALA A 37 13.86 23.34 29.19
CA ALA A 37 13.83 24.80 29.29
C ALA A 37 12.63 25.42 28.55
N GLY A 38 12.22 24.83 27.42
CA GLY A 38 11.05 25.23 26.63
C GLY A 38 9.69 24.85 27.24
N ARG A 39 9.64 24.33 28.48
CA ARG A 39 8.43 23.82 29.16
C ARG A 39 7.74 22.67 28.41
N ALA A 40 8.47 21.88 27.64
CA ALA A 40 7.90 20.71 26.98
C ALA A 40 7.32 19.73 28.01
N THR A 41 6.16 19.18 27.68
CA THR A 41 5.48 18.20 28.53
C THR A 41 6.36 16.97 28.73
N ALA A 42 6.18 16.28 29.85
CA ALA A 42 6.83 14.99 30.10
C ALA A 42 6.68 14.03 28.91
N ARG A 43 5.48 13.99 28.29
CA ARG A 43 5.19 13.17 27.12
C ARG A 43 6.08 13.50 25.92
N GLU A 44 6.35 14.77 25.65
CA GLU A 44 7.20 15.20 24.53
C GLU A 44 8.65 14.81 24.74
N ARG A 45 9.16 14.98 25.97
CA ARG A 45 10.52 14.53 26.36
C ARG A 45 10.68 13.02 26.22
N LEU A 46 9.68 12.25 26.64
CA LEU A 46 9.63 10.80 26.48
C LEU A 46 9.55 10.40 25.00
N ARG A 47 8.71 11.07 24.22
CA ARG A 47 8.53 10.80 22.78
C ARG A 47 9.82 11.06 22.01
N TYR A 48 10.53 12.15 22.32
CA TYR A 48 11.84 12.46 21.75
C TYR A 48 12.85 11.34 22.08
N ALA A 49 13.07 11.03 23.36
CA ALA A 49 14.02 10.02 23.77
C ALA A 49 13.68 8.61 23.23
N PHE A 50 12.39 8.26 23.22
CA PHE A 50 11.91 6.99 22.67
C PHE A 50 12.07 6.93 21.15
N SER A 51 11.83 8.04 20.43
CA SER A 51 11.98 8.07 18.97
C SER A 51 13.42 7.78 18.53
N LEU A 52 14.42 8.27 19.28
CA LEU A 52 15.84 8.01 19.02
C LEU A 52 16.23 6.54 19.28
N VAL A 53 15.62 5.91 20.30
CA VAL A 53 15.82 4.48 20.57
C VAL A 53 15.05 3.60 19.59
N ALA A 54 13.86 4.00 19.18
CA ALA A 54 13.04 3.24 18.25
C ALA A 54 13.55 3.36 16.81
N ALA A 55 14.36 4.38 16.48
CA ALA A 55 14.94 4.56 15.14
C ALA A 55 15.73 3.32 14.69
N PRO A 56 15.42 2.74 13.51
CA PRO A 56 16.08 1.54 13.03
C PRO A 56 17.57 1.80 12.72
N PRO A 57 18.47 0.83 12.99
CA PRO A 57 19.91 1.00 12.81
C PRO A 57 20.30 0.75 11.34
N ILE A 58 19.87 1.61 10.41
CA ILE A 58 20.32 1.53 9.01
C ILE A 58 21.52 2.47 8.87
N ARG A 59 22.72 1.90 8.76
CA ARG A 59 23.95 2.68 8.52
C ARG A 59 24.09 3.01 7.03
N ASP A 60 24.53 4.22 6.72
CA ASP A 60 25.00 4.58 5.38
C ASP A 60 26.46 4.16 5.14
N ALA A 61 27.01 4.51 3.97
CA ALA A 61 28.40 4.21 3.61
C ALA A 61 29.43 4.90 4.54
N SER A 62 29.02 5.98 5.24
CA SER A 62 29.80 6.67 6.28
C SER A 62 29.63 6.08 7.68
N GLY A 63 28.74 5.10 7.88
CA GLY A 63 28.51 4.45 9.17
C GLY A 63 27.52 5.18 10.09
N ALA A 64 26.88 6.26 9.64
CA ALA A 64 25.89 7.02 10.40
C ALA A 64 24.50 6.34 10.36
N PRO A 65 23.81 6.18 11.50
CA PRO A 65 22.47 5.60 11.55
C PRO A 65 21.41 6.57 11.00
N ARG A 66 20.55 6.08 10.12
CA ARG A 66 19.42 6.82 9.54
C ARG A 66 18.22 6.88 10.46
N GLY A 67 17.51 8.01 10.45
CA GLY A 67 16.24 8.18 11.18
C GLY A 67 15.07 7.41 10.54
N TRP A 68 13.92 7.33 11.24
CA TRP A 68 12.68 6.74 10.69
C TRP A 68 12.25 7.39 9.37
N GLY A 69 12.39 8.71 9.24
CA GLY A 69 12.05 9.43 7.99
C GLY A 69 12.86 8.99 6.77
N GLU A 70 14.11 8.56 6.99
CA GLU A 70 15.00 8.07 5.93
C GLU A 70 14.90 6.54 5.73
N SER A 71 14.42 5.85 6.76
CA SER A 71 14.13 4.40 6.78
C SER A 71 12.71 4.05 6.31
N LEU A 72 11.85 5.06 6.16
CA LEU A 72 10.53 5.01 5.53
C LEU A 72 10.54 5.72 4.16
N ALA A 73 11.69 6.21 3.71
CA ALA A 73 11.84 6.75 2.37
C ALA A 73 11.42 5.70 1.32
N PRO A 74 10.84 6.12 0.18
CA PRO A 74 10.40 5.21 -0.87
C PRO A 74 11.50 4.21 -1.25
N GLY A 75 11.25 2.92 -0.98
CA GLY A 75 12.18 1.83 -1.29
C GLY A 75 13.07 1.36 -0.13
N ALA A 76 12.84 1.79 1.10
CA ALA A 76 13.49 1.22 2.27
C ALA A 76 13.06 -0.25 2.53
N PRO A 77 13.94 -1.11 3.07
CA PRO A 77 13.65 -2.53 3.31
C PRO A 77 12.42 -2.78 4.19
N ALA A 78 12.23 -1.96 5.23
CA ALA A 78 11.11 -2.10 6.16
C ALA A 78 9.76 -1.85 5.50
N LEU A 79 9.64 -0.75 4.76
CA LEU A 79 8.42 -0.44 4.01
C LEU A 79 8.13 -1.52 2.95
N ALA A 80 9.16 -2.01 2.27
CA ALA A 80 9.01 -3.07 1.28
C ALA A 80 8.54 -4.39 1.91
N LEU A 81 9.01 -4.70 3.13
CA LEU A 81 8.54 -5.85 3.91
C LEU A 81 7.11 -5.69 4.41
N LEU A 82 6.72 -4.49 4.89
CA LEU A 82 5.35 -4.23 5.30
C LEU A 82 4.36 -4.39 4.13
N ILE A 83 4.70 -3.85 2.96
CA ILE A 83 3.90 -4.02 1.74
C ILE A 83 3.85 -5.51 1.35
N ALA A 84 4.98 -6.22 1.41
CA ALA A 84 5.00 -7.64 1.09
C ALA A 84 4.21 -8.48 2.11
N ALA A 85 4.18 -8.08 3.38
CA ALA A 85 3.37 -8.70 4.41
C ALA A 85 1.88 -8.55 4.11
N LEU A 86 1.44 -7.35 3.72
CA LEU A 86 0.05 -7.10 3.30
C LEU A 86 -0.32 -7.99 2.11
N ILE A 87 0.51 -8.02 1.08
CA ILE A 87 0.28 -8.89 -0.10
C ILE A 87 0.22 -10.36 0.31
N THR A 88 1.11 -10.80 1.20
CA THR A 88 1.20 -12.20 1.62
C THR A 88 0.01 -12.62 2.49
N LEU A 89 -0.52 -11.72 3.31
CA LEU A 89 -1.75 -11.95 4.06
C LEU A 89 -2.92 -12.18 3.11
N SER A 90 -3.10 -11.33 2.10
CA SER A 90 -4.14 -11.49 1.08
C SER A 90 -3.97 -12.73 0.21
N VAL A 91 -2.72 -13.11 -0.11
CA VAL A 91 -2.45 -14.40 -0.78
C VAL A 91 -2.86 -15.59 0.09
N SER A 92 -2.67 -15.49 1.41
CA SER A 92 -3.07 -16.55 2.35
C SER A 92 -4.58 -16.68 2.51
N GLU A 93 -5.32 -15.59 2.45
CA GLU A 93 -6.80 -15.63 2.44
C GLU A 93 -7.31 -16.22 1.13
N TYR A 94 -6.78 -15.75 0.00
CA TYR A 94 -7.18 -16.27 -1.31
C TYR A 94 -6.85 -17.74 -1.51
N SER A 95 -5.71 -18.22 -0.99
CA SER A 95 -5.36 -19.62 -1.12
C SER A 95 -6.38 -20.54 -0.47
N GLY A 96 -7.09 -20.08 0.58
CA GLY A 96 -8.24 -20.76 1.16
C GLY A 96 -9.39 -20.90 0.16
N SER A 97 -9.84 -19.78 -0.43
CA SER A 97 -10.92 -19.79 -1.44
C SER A 97 -10.54 -20.57 -2.71
N LEU A 98 -9.29 -20.47 -3.16
CA LEU A 98 -8.80 -21.20 -4.32
C LEU A 98 -8.71 -22.70 -4.01
N ALA A 99 -8.21 -23.09 -2.84
CA ALA A 99 -8.17 -24.48 -2.41
C ALA A 99 -9.58 -25.08 -2.36
N PHE A 100 -10.55 -24.35 -1.79
CA PHE A 100 -11.95 -24.74 -1.77
C PHE A 100 -12.47 -25.01 -3.19
N ARG A 101 -12.33 -24.06 -4.11
CA ARG A 101 -12.82 -24.20 -5.50
C ARG A 101 -12.13 -25.35 -6.25
N LEU A 102 -10.82 -25.52 -6.06
CA LEU A 102 -10.07 -26.61 -6.71
C LEU A 102 -10.52 -27.99 -6.19
N LEU A 103 -10.82 -28.09 -4.89
CA LEU A 103 -11.30 -29.32 -4.26
C LEU A 103 -12.76 -29.61 -4.66
N GLU A 104 -13.60 -28.59 -4.71
CA GLU A 104 -14.98 -28.69 -5.22
C GLU A 104 -14.99 -29.19 -6.68
N GLN A 105 -14.15 -28.62 -7.55
CA GLN A 105 -13.98 -29.11 -8.92
C GLN A 105 -13.45 -30.54 -9.01
N ALA A 106 -12.75 -31.01 -7.97
CA ALA A 106 -12.28 -32.38 -7.85
C ALA A 106 -13.33 -33.32 -7.19
N GLY A 107 -14.54 -32.83 -6.91
CA GLY A 107 -15.62 -33.61 -6.28
C GLY A 107 -15.47 -33.79 -4.76
N VAL A 108 -14.64 -32.98 -4.11
CA VAL A 108 -14.48 -32.98 -2.65
C VAL A 108 -15.38 -31.91 -2.06
N GLU A 109 -16.51 -32.32 -1.51
CA GLU A 109 -17.38 -31.43 -0.76
C GLU A 109 -16.85 -31.23 0.68
N PRO A 110 -16.79 -29.99 1.19
CA PRO A 110 -16.27 -29.68 2.52
C PRO A 110 -17.32 -29.91 3.61
N VAL A 111 -17.85 -31.13 3.69
CA VAL A 111 -18.91 -31.49 4.65
C VAL A 111 -18.34 -32.18 5.90
N SER A 112 -17.04 -32.51 5.88
CA SER A 112 -16.34 -33.20 6.97
C SER A 112 -15.11 -32.43 7.45
N ALA A 113 -14.73 -32.64 8.72
CA ALA A 113 -13.49 -32.10 9.28
C ALA A 113 -12.25 -32.50 8.45
N ALA A 114 -12.25 -33.70 7.84
CA ALA A 114 -11.17 -34.15 6.98
C ALA A 114 -11.05 -33.32 5.68
N SER A 115 -12.17 -32.96 5.06
CA SER A 115 -12.22 -32.12 3.86
C SER A 115 -11.85 -30.65 4.15
N GLU A 116 -12.21 -30.12 5.31
CA GLU A 116 -11.77 -28.78 5.75
C GLU A 116 -10.26 -28.73 6.02
N TRP A 117 -9.71 -29.77 6.67
CA TRP A 117 -8.27 -29.89 6.87
C TRP A 117 -7.53 -29.98 5.53
N LEU A 118 -8.03 -30.78 4.59
CA LEU A 118 -7.47 -30.89 3.26
C LEU A 118 -7.46 -29.52 2.56
N THR A 119 -8.55 -28.76 2.67
CA THR A 119 -8.64 -27.38 2.15
C THR A 119 -7.55 -26.49 2.75
N SER A 120 -7.39 -26.51 4.08
CA SER A 120 -6.34 -25.75 4.78
C SER A 120 -4.92 -26.15 4.38
N VAL A 121 -4.68 -27.44 4.16
CA VAL A 121 -3.37 -27.95 3.69
C VAL A 121 -3.09 -27.49 2.27
N VAL A 122 -4.05 -27.64 1.35
CA VAL A 122 -3.91 -27.18 -0.04
C VAL A 122 -3.68 -25.67 -0.09
N ALA A 123 -4.43 -24.90 0.72
CA ALA A 123 -4.22 -23.46 0.88
C ALA A 123 -2.80 -23.14 1.37
N ALA A 124 -2.31 -23.84 2.40
CA ALA A 124 -0.95 -23.66 2.91
C ALA A 124 0.12 -23.99 1.86
N VAL A 125 -0.06 -25.02 1.02
CA VAL A 125 0.85 -25.34 -0.09
C VAL A 125 0.89 -24.20 -1.10
N ILE A 126 -0.26 -23.65 -1.49
CA ILE A 126 -0.37 -22.51 -2.41
C ILE A 126 0.32 -21.28 -1.80
N THR A 127 0.07 -20.97 -0.53
CA THR A 127 0.70 -19.84 0.18
C THR A 127 2.22 -20.03 0.27
N LEU A 128 2.71 -21.24 0.56
CA LEU A 128 4.15 -21.55 0.59
C LEU A 128 4.82 -21.35 -0.78
N ALA A 129 4.14 -21.76 -1.85
CA ALA A 129 4.61 -21.57 -3.22
C ALA A 129 4.80 -20.09 -3.57
N TRP A 130 4.03 -19.18 -2.97
CA TRP A 130 4.25 -17.73 -3.03
C TRP A 130 5.35 -17.25 -2.07
N CYS A 131 5.27 -17.66 -0.79
CA CYS A 131 6.10 -17.13 0.29
C CYS A 131 7.60 -17.31 0.05
N LEU A 132 8.00 -18.51 -0.39
CA LEU A 132 9.40 -18.86 -0.62
C LEU A 132 10.06 -18.00 -1.73
N PRO A 133 9.54 -17.94 -2.97
CA PRO A 133 10.14 -17.11 -4.01
C PRO A 133 10.00 -15.63 -3.73
N ALA A 134 8.86 -15.15 -3.21
CA ALA A 134 8.63 -13.73 -2.93
C ALA A 134 9.58 -13.22 -1.82
N GLY A 135 9.65 -13.93 -0.69
CA GLY A 135 10.56 -13.62 0.40
C GLY A 135 12.00 -13.62 -0.06
N ARG A 136 12.44 -14.66 -0.79
CA ARG A 136 13.80 -14.77 -1.31
C ARG A 136 14.14 -13.68 -2.32
N TRP A 137 13.21 -13.33 -3.21
CA TRP A 137 13.39 -12.25 -4.17
C TRP A 137 13.54 -10.90 -3.47
N LEU A 138 12.66 -10.62 -2.51
CA LEU A 138 12.67 -9.38 -1.75
C LEU A 138 13.95 -9.24 -0.93
N GLY A 139 14.36 -10.29 -0.23
CA GLY A 139 15.59 -10.33 0.57
C GLY A 139 16.84 -10.05 -0.26
N ARG A 140 16.90 -10.54 -1.51
CA ARG A 140 18.02 -10.23 -2.42
C ARG A 140 18.02 -8.78 -2.91
N ARG A 141 16.83 -8.19 -3.14
CA ARG A 141 16.69 -6.87 -3.75
C ARG A 141 16.75 -5.74 -2.74
N ARG A 142 16.18 -5.95 -1.56
CA ARG A 142 15.97 -4.97 -0.49
C ARG A 142 16.33 -5.58 0.88
N PRO A 143 17.55 -6.08 1.08
CA PRO A 143 17.93 -6.67 2.37
C PRO A 143 17.95 -5.61 3.48
N TYR A 144 17.62 -6.02 4.70
CA TYR A 144 17.99 -5.26 5.89
C TYR A 144 19.50 -5.16 6.01
N SER A 145 19.97 -4.12 6.71
CA SER A 145 21.38 -4.00 7.00
C SER A 145 21.86 -5.17 7.85
N ARG A 146 23.03 -5.71 7.50
CA ARG A 146 23.76 -6.68 8.32
C ARG A 146 24.64 -6.01 9.38
N SER A 147 24.69 -4.69 9.39
CA SER A 147 25.41 -3.92 10.40
C SER A 147 24.64 -3.94 11.73
N GLY A 148 25.28 -4.40 12.81
CA GLY A 148 24.71 -4.30 14.16
C GLY A 148 24.92 -5.56 15.00
N ARG A 149 24.24 -5.64 16.15
CA ARG A 149 24.40 -6.72 17.14
C ARG A 149 24.09 -8.11 16.59
N PHE A 150 23.24 -8.21 15.57
CA PHE A 150 22.85 -9.48 14.98
C PHE A 150 23.72 -9.89 13.78
N GLY A 151 24.59 -9.02 13.29
CA GLY A 151 25.47 -9.32 12.14
C GLY A 151 24.69 -9.83 10.93
N ASP A 152 25.20 -10.87 10.29
CA ASP A 152 24.56 -11.54 9.15
C ASP A 152 23.16 -12.11 9.46
N ALA A 153 22.85 -12.38 10.73
CA ALA A 153 21.52 -12.85 11.14
C ALA A 153 20.48 -11.71 11.22
N GLY A 154 20.89 -10.44 11.17
CA GLY A 154 20.00 -9.28 11.32
C GLY A 154 18.73 -9.33 10.45
N PRO A 155 18.84 -9.59 9.14
CA PRO A 155 17.67 -9.69 8.27
C PRO A 155 16.68 -10.79 8.64
N ALA A 156 17.17 -11.95 9.10
CA ALA A 156 16.33 -13.07 9.53
C ALA A 156 15.62 -12.80 10.88
N VAL A 157 16.26 -12.03 11.76
CA VAL A 157 15.68 -11.63 13.07
C VAL A 157 14.64 -10.51 12.93
N LEU A 158 14.91 -9.52 12.08
CA LEU A 158 14.07 -8.31 11.97
C LEU A 158 12.85 -8.50 11.05
N ALA A 159 12.90 -9.45 10.12
CA ALA A 159 11.78 -9.68 9.19
C ALA A 159 10.48 -10.10 9.91
N PRO A 160 10.47 -11.12 10.81
CA PRO A 160 9.27 -11.48 11.55
C PRO A 160 8.70 -10.33 12.39
N VAL A 161 9.57 -9.56 13.05
CA VAL A 161 9.18 -8.39 13.86
C VAL A 161 8.52 -7.30 13.02
N THR A 162 8.97 -7.12 11.78
CA THR A 162 8.37 -6.13 10.86
C THR A 162 7.07 -6.65 10.25
N PHE A 163 6.95 -7.97 10.09
CA PHE A 163 5.79 -8.63 9.49
C PHE A 163 4.61 -8.72 10.47
N ALA A 164 4.89 -8.97 11.76
CA ALA A 164 3.87 -9.19 12.79
C ALA A 164 2.83 -8.06 12.93
N PRO A 165 3.18 -6.75 12.92
CA PRO A 165 2.19 -5.68 13.00
C PRO A 165 1.14 -5.72 11.89
N VAL A 166 1.48 -6.24 10.71
CA VAL A 166 0.54 -6.38 9.59
C VAL A 166 -0.44 -7.52 9.83
N ILE A 167 0.03 -8.64 10.39
CA ILE A 167 -0.85 -9.74 10.78
C ILE A 167 -1.79 -9.28 11.91
N LEU A 168 -1.25 -8.53 12.89
CA LEU A 168 -2.05 -7.97 13.99
C LEU A 168 -3.13 -7.01 13.47
N LEU A 169 -2.80 -6.19 12.45
CA LEU A 169 -3.76 -5.27 11.84
C LEU A 169 -5.01 -6.00 11.31
N GLY A 170 -4.88 -7.28 10.96
CA GLY A 170 -6.00 -8.11 10.55
C GLY A 170 -6.95 -8.55 11.64
N ALA A 171 -6.48 -8.56 12.88
CA ALA A 171 -7.29 -8.98 14.03
C ALA A 171 -7.97 -7.81 14.76
N VAL A 172 -7.68 -6.58 14.35
CA VAL A 172 -8.25 -5.36 14.92
C VAL A 172 -9.69 -5.06 14.45
N PRO A 173 -10.07 -5.27 13.17
CA PRO A 173 -11.35 -4.79 12.64
C PRO A 173 -12.57 -5.44 13.31
N ASP A 174 -12.46 -6.69 13.76
CA ASP A 174 -13.55 -7.42 14.42
C ASP A 174 -13.97 -6.83 15.78
N GLY A 175 -13.19 -5.88 16.34
CA GLY A 175 -13.51 -5.21 17.60
C GLY A 175 -13.48 -6.09 18.86
N ASP A 176 -13.24 -7.39 18.71
CA ASP A 176 -13.17 -8.36 19.81
C ASP A 176 -11.80 -8.31 20.49
N LEU A 177 -11.78 -7.74 21.69
CA LEU A 177 -10.56 -7.53 22.46
C LEU A 177 -9.88 -8.86 22.87
N PRO A 178 -10.62 -9.92 23.30
CA PRO A 178 -10.12 -11.29 23.38
C PRO A 178 -9.37 -11.76 22.13
N TYR A 179 -9.97 -11.63 20.94
CA TYR A 179 -9.32 -12.00 19.68
C TYR A 179 -8.03 -11.25 19.42
N ALA A 180 -8.08 -9.91 19.45
CA ALA A 180 -6.92 -9.07 19.18
C ALA A 180 -5.78 -9.31 20.19
N SER A 181 -6.11 -9.51 21.47
CA SER A 181 -5.13 -9.81 22.51
C SER A 181 -4.50 -11.20 22.35
N GLY A 182 -5.28 -12.20 21.93
CA GLY A 182 -4.79 -13.53 21.59
C GLY A 182 -3.83 -13.49 20.42
N VAL A 183 -4.23 -12.86 19.32
CA VAL A 183 -3.38 -12.67 18.13
C VAL A 183 -2.09 -11.95 18.49
N LEU A 184 -2.14 -10.90 19.32
CA LEU A 184 -0.95 -10.22 19.82
C LEU A 184 -0.02 -11.16 20.60
N ALA A 185 -0.56 -11.96 21.52
CA ALA A 185 0.23 -12.91 22.32
C ALA A 185 0.92 -13.95 21.42
N GLY A 186 0.17 -14.56 20.50
CA GLY A 186 0.72 -15.51 19.54
C GLY A 186 1.78 -14.90 18.63
N LEU A 187 1.58 -13.66 18.14
CA LEU A 187 2.56 -12.95 17.30
C LEU A 187 3.84 -12.59 18.05
N LEU A 188 3.78 -12.31 19.35
CA LEU A 188 4.97 -12.08 20.17
C LEU A 188 5.83 -13.35 20.26
N ILE A 189 5.20 -14.51 20.48
CA ILE A 189 5.89 -15.81 20.50
C ILE A 189 6.43 -16.15 19.11
N TRP A 190 5.60 -15.97 18.08
CA TRP A 190 5.98 -16.26 16.70
C TRP A 190 7.15 -15.40 16.23
N ALA A 191 7.08 -14.07 16.38
CA ALA A 191 8.12 -13.18 15.87
C ALA A 191 9.46 -13.39 16.59
N THR A 192 9.43 -13.63 17.91
CA THR A 192 10.64 -13.88 18.70
C THR A 192 11.22 -15.27 18.42
N GLY A 193 10.38 -16.31 18.37
CA GLY A 193 10.78 -17.69 18.10
C GLY A 193 11.33 -17.88 16.69
N ILE A 194 10.64 -17.38 15.67
CA ILE A 194 11.11 -17.44 14.27
C ILE A 194 12.37 -16.61 14.08
N GLY A 195 12.46 -15.44 14.72
CA GLY A 195 13.68 -14.64 14.72
C GLY A 195 14.88 -15.39 15.33
N ALA A 196 14.66 -16.10 16.44
CA ALA A 196 15.68 -16.91 17.10
C ALA A 196 16.11 -18.11 16.23
N ILE A 197 15.16 -18.84 15.62
CA ILE A 197 15.42 -19.93 14.68
C ILE A 197 16.20 -19.41 13.47
N GLY A 198 15.79 -18.28 12.90
CA GLY A 198 16.49 -17.63 11.80
C GLY A 198 17.93 -17.30 12.18
N ALA A 199 18.16 -16.68 13.34
CA ALA A 199 19.50 -16.40 13.82
C ALA A 199 20.35 -17.67 14.04
N ALA A 200 19.78 -18.71 14.66
CA ALA A 200 20.46 -19.97 14.89
C ALA A 200 20.81 -20.66 13.56
N ALA A 201 19.89 -20.68 12.60
CA ALA A 201 20.10 -21.31 11.30
C ALA A 201 21.11 -20.56 10.43
N VAL A 202 21.17 -19.23 10.51
CA VAL A 202 22.22 -18.42 9.84
C VAL A 202 23.60 -18.68 10.45
N ARG A 203 23.66 -18.92 11.77
CA ARG A 203 24.92 -19.20 12.49
C ARG A 203 25.34 -20.67 12.49
N ALA A 204 24.48 -21.57 12.04
CA ALA A 204 24.78 -22.99 12.02
C ALA A 204 25.91 -23.29 11.01
N ALA A 205 26.94 -24.02 11.46
CA ALA A 205 28.11 -24.37 10.67
C ALA A 205 27.85 -25.37 9.51
N GLY A 206 26.58 -25.70 9.20
CA GLY A 206 26.24 -26.66 8.17
C GLY A 206 24.79 -26.58 7.70
N ARG A 207 24.56 -26.87 6.42
CA ARG A 207 23.23 -26.82 5.78
C ARG A 207 22.23 -27.79 6.43
N ILE A 208 22.71 -28.96 6.85
CA ILE A 208 21.87 -29.99 7.50
C ILE A 208 21.36 -29.49 8.85
N ARG A 209 22.22 -28.89 9.68
CA ARG A 209 21.82 -28.32 10.97
C ARG A 209 20.85 -27.15 10.80
N ALA A 210 21.11 -26.27 9.83
CA ALA A 210 20.19 -25.18 9.50
C ALA A 210 18.82 -25.70 9.02
N ALA A 211 18.81 -26.74 8.17
CA ALA A 211 17.59 -27.37 7.70
C ALA A 211 16.81 -28.05 8.82
N ALA A 212 17.48 -28.79 9.71
CA ALA A 212 16.85 -29.42 10.87
C ALA A 212 16.24 -28.39 11.82
N LEU A 213 16.95 -27.30 12.13
CA LEU A 213 16.43 -26.19 12.94
C LEU A 213 15.18 -25.55 12.32
N MET A 214 15.13 -25.43 10.99
CA MET A 214 13.94 -24.90 10.31
C MET A 214 12.79 -25.91 10.28
N LEU A 215 13.05 -27.15 9.88
CA LEU A 215 12.02 -28.19 9.70
C LEU A 215 11.35 -28.58 11.02
N ILE A 216 12.08 -28.53 12.14
CA ILE A 216 11.54 -28.85 13.47
C ILE A 216 11.12 -27.58 14.21
N GLY A 217 11.97 -26.56 14.20
CA GLY A 217 11.75 -25.35 14.98
C GLY A 217 10.58 -24.52 14.47
N VAL A 218 10.41 -24.38 13.15
CA VAL A 218 9.33 -23.54 12.59
C VAL A 218 7.94 -24.10 12.95
N PRO A 219 7.62 -25.39 12.71
CA PRO A 219 6.34 -25.95 13.14
C PRO A 219 6.11 -25.84 14.64
N LEU A 220 7.13 -26.10 15.46
CA LEU A 220 7.01 -26.01 16.92
C LEU A 220 6.66 -24.59 17.40
N VAL A 221 7.37 -23.57 16.90
CA VAL A 221 7.10 -22.18 17.26
C VAL A 221 5.73 -21.74 16.76
N CYS A 222 5.32 -22.16 15.55
CA CYS A 222 4.01 -21.82 15.01
C CYS A 222 2.87 -22.49 15.79
N ALA A 223 3.05 -23.74 16.23
CA ALA A 223 2.10 -24.42 17.11
C ALA A 223 2.01 -23.73 18.48
N LEU A 224 3.14 -23.39 19.10
CA LEU A 224 3.15 -22.65 20.38
C LEU A 224 2.50 -21.27 20.26
N ALA A 225 2.73 -20.57 19.14
CA ALA A 225 2.09 -19.29 18.86
C ALA A 225 0.58 -19.42 18.69
N ALA A 226 0.11 -20.48 17.99
CA ALA A 226 -1.31 -20.77 17.83
C ALA A 226 -2.00 -21.10 19.17
N VAL A 227 -1.37 -21.94 20.00
CA VAL A 227 -1.86 -22.22 21.36
C VAL A 227 -1.93 -20.95 22.19
N ALA A 228 -0.90 -20.10 22.14
CA ALA A 228 -0.89 -18.85 22.88
C ALA A 228 -1.97 -17.87 22.40
N SER A 229 -2.32 -17.86 21.11
CA SER A 229 -3.42 -17.03 20.62
C SER A 229 -4.79 -17.49 21.07
N ALA A 230 -4.94 -18.76 21.44
CA ALA A 230 -6.19 -19.31 21.98
C ALA A 230 -6.35 -19.09 23.49
N VAL A 231 -5.31 -18.64 24.21
CA VAL A 231 -5.36 -18.45 25.68
C VAL A 231 -6.51 -17.56 26.12
N PRO A 232 -6.78 -16.37 25.53
CA PRO A 232 -7.90 -15.53 25.97
C PRO A 232 -9.26 -16.22 25.84
N PHE A 233 -9.44 -17.07 24.81
CA PHE A 233 -10.66 -17.84 24.59
C PHE A 233 -10.77 -19.02 25.55
N ALA A 234 -9.67 -19.74 25.74
CA ALA A 234 -9.59 -20.86 26.67
C ALA A 234 -9.91 -20.44 28.11
N LEU A 235 -9.51 -19.24 28.53
CA LEU A 235 -9.84 -18.70 29.85
C LEU A 235 -11.33 -18.42 30.06
N GLY A 236 -12.09 -18.21 28.97
CA GLY A 236 -13.54 -18.02 28.99
C GLY A 236 -14.35 -19.28 28.68
N SER A 237 -13.69 -20.39 28.33
CA SER A 237 -14.30 -21.64 27.89
C SER A 237 -14.50 -22.63 29.04
N ARG A 238 -15.60 -23.40 29.03
CA ARG A 238 -15.78 -24.55 29.93
C ARG A 238 -14.99 -25.77 29.46
N ASP A 239 -14.70 -25.85 28.15
CA ASP A 239 -13.84 -26.86 27.52
C ASP A 239 -12.56 -26.23 26.94
N TRP A 240 -11.79 -25.63 27.84
CA TRP A 240 -10.53 -24.96 27.50
C TRP A 240 -9.50 -25.87 26.79
N PRO A 241 -9.38 -27.20 27.07
CA PRO A 241 -8.48 -28.07 26.33
C PRO A 241 -8.88 -28.25 24.87
N ALA A 242 -10.17 -28.42 24.59
CA ALA A 242 -10.68 -28.50 23.22
C ALA A 242 -10.46 -27.18 22.47
N THR A 243 -10.62 -26.04 23.14
CA THR A 243 -10.32 -24.70 22.60
C THR A 243 -8.86 -24.56 22.17
N MET A 244 -7.92 -24.99 23.01
CA MET A 244 -6.49 -24.97 22.69
C MET A 244 -6.15 -25.91 21.53
N LEU A 245 -6.71 -27.13 21.52
CA LEU A 245 -6.48 -28.12 20.48
C LEU A 245 -7.00 -27.63 19.11
N ALA A 246 -8.20 -27.04 19.09
CA ALA A 246 -8.83 -26.50 17.89
C ALA A 246 -7.97 -25.47 17.16
N SER A 247 -7.28 -24.59 17.90
CA SER A 247 -6.36 -23.57 17.34
C SER A 247 -5.18 -24.17 16.56
N VAL A 248 -4.83 -25.43 16.84
CA VAL A 248 -3.72 -26.16 16.21
C VAL A 248 -4.23 -27.12 15.14
N THR A 249 -5.40 -27.74 15.33
CA THR A 249 -5.82 -28.94 14.59
C THR A 249 -7.20 -28.86 13.92
N MET A 250 -7.78 -27.67 13.67
CA MET A 250 -9.16 -27.55 13.16
C MET A 250 -10.19 -28.39 13.96
N GLY A 251 -9.92 -28.65 15.24
CA GLY A 251 -10.91 -29.29 16.12
C GLY A 251 -12.18 -28.44 16.10
N GLY A 252 -13.34 -29.08 15.97
CA GLY A 252 -14.62 -28.38 16.01
C GLY A 252 -14.70 -27.49 17.25
N ALA A 253 -15.21 -26.28 17.09
CA ALA A 253 -15.41 -25.39 18.22
C ALA A 253 -16.22 -26.09 19.31
N PRO A 254 -15.85 -25.96 20.61
CA PRO A 254 -16.74 -26.37 21.68
C PRO A 254 -18.15 -25.85 21.42
N PRO A 255 -19.22 -26.64 21.65
CA PRO A 255 -20.59 -26.26 21.30
C PRO A 255 -21.03 -24.89 21.84
N GLU A 256 -20.46 -24.49 22.98
CA GLU A 256 -20.64 -23.17 23.62
C GLU A 256 -20.15 -21.98 22.78
N PHE A 257 -19.26 -22.19 21.80
CA PHE A 257 -18.86 -21.19 20.81
C PHE A 257 -19.66 -21.28 19.51
N GLN A 258 -20.69 -22.14 19.42
CA GLN A 258 -21.60 -22.21 18.28
C GLN A 258 -22.92 -21.48 18.56
N GLU A 259 -23.23 -21.18 19.82
CA GLU A 259 -24.42 -20.44 20.24
C GLU A 259 -24.16 -18.93 20.30
N LEU A 260 -25.04 -18.11 19.71
CA LEU A 260 -25.04 -16.66 19.90
C LEU A 260 -25.67 -16.34 21.26
N VAL A 261 -24.86 -16.01 22.26
CA VAL A 261 -25.34 -15.48 23.54
C VAL A 261 -24.91 -14.01 23.67
N ASP A 262 -25.85 -13.11 23.95
CA ASP A 262 -25.63 -11.68 24.22
C ASP A 262 -24.82 -10.89 23.15
N GLY A 263 -24.94 -11.26 21.86
CA GLY A 263 -24.33 -10.52 20.76
C GLY A 263 -22.80 -10.67 20.62
N VAL A 264 -22.15 -11.39 21.53
CA VAL A 264 -20.73 -11.77 21.45
C VAL A 264 -20.67 -13.16 20.82
N THR A 265 -20.81 -13.19 19.49
CA THR A 265 -21.08 -14.43 18.74
C THR A 265 -19.88 -15.37 18.64
N GLY A 266 -20.17 -16.66 18.44
CA GLY A 266 -19.26 -17.74 18.08
C GLY A 266 -18.30 -17.53 16.90
N ARG A 267 -18.46 -16.46 16.12
CA ARG A 267 -17.59 -16.10 14.99
C ARG A 267 -16.10 -16.03 15.37
N THR A 268 -15.77 -15.55 16.56
CA THR A 268 -14.38 -15.35 17.02
C THR A 268 -13.59 -16.65 17.13
N PHE A 269 -14.24 -17.77 17.47
CA PHE A 269 -13.60 -19.07 17.49
C PHE A 269 -13.35 -19.61 16.07
N TYR A 270 -14.30 -19.42 15.14
CA TYR A 270 -14.13 -19.83 13.73
C TYR A 270 -12.94 -19.12 13.05
N TYR A 271 -12.57 -17.90 13.50
CA TYR A 271 -11.39 -17.18 13.01
C TYR A 271 -10.04 -17.66 13.58
N GLN A 272 -10.03 -18.61 14.52
CA GLN A 272 -8.79 -19.22 15.05
C GLN A 272 -8.49 -20.61 14.48
N GLY A 273 -9.19 -21.03 13.41
CA GLY A 273 -8.82 -22.22 12.63
C GLY A 273 -7.36 -22.19 12.17
N PRO A 274 -6.79 -23.36 11.79
CA PRO A 274 -5.49 -23.82 12.25
C PRO A 274 -4.38 -22.78 12.03
N TRP A 275 -4.22 -21.86 12.99
CA TRP A 275 -3.43 -20.65 12.78
C TRP A 275 -1.94 -20.95 12.64
N ALA A 276 -1.53 -22.13 13.13
CA ALA A 276 -0.20 -22.69 12.94
C ALA A 276 0.20 -22.82 11.46
N LEU A 277 -0.73 -23.13 10.54
CA LEU A 277 -0.43 -23.30 9.11
C LEU A 277 -0.13 -21.95 8.42
N PRO A 278 -0.98 -20.90 8.51
CA PRO A 278 -0.64 -19.55 8.04
C PRO A 278 0.64 -19.01 8.68
N LEU A 279 0.82 -19.17 10.00
CA LEU A 279 2.03 -18.73 10.70
C LEU A 279 3.29 -19.42 10.17
N ALA A 280 3.22 -20.70 9.82
CA ALA A 280 4.32 -21.43 9.20
C ALA A 280 4.63 -20.90 7.78
N CYS A 281 3.60 -20.55 7.00
CA CYS A 281 3.78 -19.93 5.69
C CYS A 281 4.46 -18.55 5.79
N PHE A 282 4.05 -17.72 6.76
CA PHE A 282 4.67 -16.42 7.03
C PHE A 282 6.11 -16.59 7.56
N ALA A 283 6.37 -17.64 8.35
CA ALA A 283 7.71 -17.96 8.82
C ALA A 283 8.61 -18.35 7.63
N ALA A 284 8.09 -19.13 6.68
CA ALA A 284 8.80 -19.47 5.46
C ALA A 284 9.14 -18.22 4.62
N PHE A 285 8.22 -17.25 4.50
CA PHE A 285 8.49 -15.97 3.84
C PHE A 285 9.64 -15.22 4.51
N THR A 286 9.55 -14.99 5.83
CA THR A 286 10.51 -14.17 6.59
C THR A 286 11.89 -14.81 6.65
N LEU A 287 11.96 -16.13 6.78
CA LEU A 287 13.21 -16.90 6.69
C LEU A 287 13.78 -16.85 5.27
N ALA A 288 12.97 -17.07 4.23
CA ALA A 288 13.41 -16.96 2.84
C ALA A 288 13.95 -15.56 2.52
N TYR A 289 13.35 -14.50 3.08
CA TYR A 289 13.88 -13.14 3.04
C TYR A 289 15.23 -13.03 3.74
N GLY A 290 15.37 -13.56 4.95
CA GLY A 290 16.63 -13.60 5.70
C GLY A 290 17.76 -14.27 4.92
N PHE A 291 17.53 -15.47 4.40
CA PHE A 291 18.50 -16.21 3.58
C PHE A 291 18.75 -15.56 2.21
N GLY A 292 17.72 -14.94 1.62
CA GLY A 292 17.85 -14.15 0.40
C GLY A 292 18.80 -12.97 0.58
N ALA A 293 18.74 -12.33 1.75
CA ALA A 293 19.59 -11.19 2.12
C ALA A 293 21.06 -11.57 2.36
N LEU A 294 21.38 -12.85 2.62
CA LEU A 294 22.75 -13.33 2.82
C LEU A 294 23.56 -13.46 1.52
N ARG A 295 22.90 -13.58 0.36
CA ARG A 295 23.63 -13.73 -0.89
C ARG A 295 24.42 -12.45 -1.20
N PRO A 296 25.68 -12.58 -1.66
CA PRO A 296 26.47 -11.42 -2.09
C PRO A 296 25.66 -10.63 -3.10
N ARG A 297 25.44 -9.35 -2.82
CA ARG A 297 24.96 -8.44 -3.83
C ARG A 297 26.09 -8.41 -4.86
N ARG A 298 25.79 -8.70 -6.13
CA ARG A 298 26.66 -8.20 -7.20
C ARG A 298 26.57 -6.70 -7.05
N ASP A 299 27.55 -6.11 -6.38
CA ASP A 299 27.67 -4.68 -6.26
C ASP A 299 27.74 -4.17 -7.69
N GLY A 300 26.59 -3.69 -8.17
CA GLY A 300 26.56 -2.96 -9.42
C GLY A 300 27.48 -1.78 -9.15
N ILE A 301 28.63 -1.79 -9.82
CA ILE A 301 29.68 -0.77 -9.84
C ILE A 301 29.06 0.53 -9.38
N ALA A 302 29.43 0.98 -8.18
CA ALA A 302 28.92 2.20 -7.59
C ALA A 302 28.97 3.27 -8.68
N ALA A 303 27.79 3.70 -9.15
CA ALA A 303 27.74 4.75 -10.14
C ALA A 303 28.54 5.91 -9.57
N PRO A 304 29.53 6.45 -10.31
CA PRO A 304 30.44 7.46 -9.78
C PRO A 304 29.64 8.57 -9.10
N ALA A 305 30.14 9.02 -7.95
CA ALA A 305 29.53 10.07 -7.15
C ALA A 305 29.14 11.22 -8.09
N ARG A 306 27.83 11.47 -8.18
CA ARG A 306 27.28 12.51 -9.04
C ARG A 306 27.82 13.85 -8.56
N GLU A 307 28.47 14.59 -9.45
CA GLU A 307 28.56 16.04 -9.30
C GLU A 307 27.13 16.58 -9.17
N PRO A 308 26.85 17.44 -8.17
CA PRO A 308 25.54 18.06 -8.02
C PRO A 308 25.25 18.89 -9.28
N VAL A 309 24.40 18.35 -10.14
CA VAL A 309 23.89 19.07 -11.30
C VAL A 309 23.23 20.35 -10.79
N ALA A 310 23.71 21.49 -11.26
CA ALA A 310 23.17 22.80 -10.91
C ALA A 310 21.64 22.77 -10.96
N PRO A 311 20.93 23.34 -9.96
CA PRO A 311 19.48 23.29 -9.88
C PRO A 311 18.89 23.88 -11.16
N ALA A 312 18.40 23.00 -12.04
CA ALA A 312 17.69 23.45 -13.23
C ALA A 312 16.52 24.31 -12.77
N VAL A 313 16.47 25.55 -13.27
CA VAL A 313 15.40 26.51 -12.98
C VAL A 313 14.06 25.81 -13.21
N SER A 314 13.31 25.58 -12.13
CA SER A 314 12.06 24.83 -12.20
C SER A 314 11.03 25.66 -12.91
N LYS A 315 10.59 25.22 -14.09
CA LYS A 315 9.41 25.79 -14.73
C LYS A 315 8.19 25.56 -13.82
N PRO A 316 7.31 26.55 -13.66
CA PRO A 316 6.06 26.37 -12.92
C PRO A 316 5.24 25.24 -13.54
N MET A 317 4.42 24.59 -12.71
CA MET A 317 3.56 23.50 -13.18
C MET A 317 2.52 24.05 -14.18
N PRO A 318 2.21 23.33 -15.27
CA PRO A 318 1.21 23.79 -16.24
C PRO A 318 -0.14 24.00 -15.55
N VAL A 319 -0.82 25.12 -15.87
CA VAL A 319 -2.12 25.49 -15.29
C VAL A 319 -3.15 24.36 -15.47
N ALA A 320 -3.15 23.69 -16.62
CA ALA A 320 -4.03 22.56 -16.89
C ALA A 320 -3.90 21.42 -15.87
N VAL A 321 -2.70 21.16 -15.32
CA VAL A 321 -2.49 20.14 -14.28
C VAL A 321 -3.15 20.56 -12.97
N VAL A 322 -2.98 21.82 -12.58
CA VAL A 322 -3.54 22.37 -11.34
C VAL A 322 -5.05 22.43 -11.43
N VAL A 323 -5.60 22.90 -12.56
CA VAL A 323 -7.05 22.98 -12.80
C VAL A 323 -7.68 21.60 -12.84
N ALA A 324 -7.06 20.61 -13.51
CA ALA A 324 -7.56 19.24 -13.50
C ALA A 324 -7.58 18.66 -12.09
N GLY A 325 -6.51 18.87 -11.30
CA GLY A 325 -6.46 18.45 -9.90
C GLY A 325 -7.51 19.15 -9.03
N ALA A 326 -7.63 20.47 -9.10
CA ALA A 326 -8.60 21.22 -8.30
C ALA A 326 -10.06 20.91 -8.67
N GLY A 327 -10.36 20.79 -9.98
CA GLY A 327 -11.68 20.41 -10.47
C GLY A 327 -12.06 19.00 -10.04
N ALA A 328 -11.14 18.04 -10.16
CA ALA A 328 -11.36 16.67 -9.69
C ALA A 328 -11.58 16.60 -8.18
N LEU A 329 -10.86 17.41 -7.39
CA LEU A 329 -11.05 17.50 -5.95
C LEU A 329 -12.44 18.01 -5.58
N ALA A 330 -12.94 19.03 -6.29
CA ALA A 330 -14.28 19.56 -6.05
C ALA A 330 -15.36 18.51 -6.33
N VAL A 331 -15.29 17.83 -7.49
CA VAL A 331 -16.22 16.76 -7.86
C VAL A 331 -16.14 15.60 -6.86
N ALA A 332 -14.94 15.24 -6.39
CA ALA A 332 -14.74 14.20 -5.40
C ALA A 332 -15.42 14.54 -4.06
N VAL A 333 -15.26 15.75 -3.55
CA VAL A 333 -15.91 16.17 -2.29
C VAL A 333 -17.44 16.21 -2.43
N ILE A 334 -17.95 16.69 -3.57
CA ILE A 334 -19.40 16.70 -3.86
C ILE A 334 -19.93 15.27 -3.96
N GLY A 335 -19.26 14.40 -4.71
CA GLY A 335 -19.63 13.00 -4.87
C GLY A 335 -19.60 12.24 -3.56
N TRP A 336 -18.57 12.44 -2.73
CA TRP A 336 -18.48 11.86 -1.39
C TRP A 336 -19.67 12.30 -0.51
N ALA A 337 -19.93 13.60 -0.43
CA ALA A 337 -21.01 14.14 0.40
C ALA A 337 -22.40 13.68 -0.09
N TYR A 338 -22.62 13.67 -1.41
CA TYR A 338 -23.87 13.19 -2.02
C TYR A 338 -24.08 11.70 -1.77
N THR A 339 -23.04 10.88 -1.94
CA THR A 339 -23.15 9.44 -1.68
C THR A 339 -23.48 9.17 -0.22
N LEU A 340 -22.78 9.84 0.72
CA LEU A 340 -23.01 9.67 2.15
C LEU A 340 -24.43 10.06 2.59
N THR A 341 -24.91 11.22 2.13
CA THR A 341 -26.11 11.86 2.72
C THR A 341 -27.40 11.62 1.94
N ILE A 342 -27.30 11.25 0.66
CA ILE A 342 -28.45 11.03 -0.22
C ILE A 342 -28.50 9.59 -0.72
N LEU A 343 -27.40 9.06 -1.28
CA LEU A 343 -27.43 7.72 -1.89
C LEU A 343 -27.49 6.60 -0.85
N THR A 344 -26.65 6.64 0.19
CA THR A 344 -26.65 5.63 1.25
C THR A 344 -28.03 5.45 1.90
N PRO A 345 -28.73 6.50 2.39
CA PRO A 345 -30.08 6.30 2.92
C PRO A 345 -31.08 5.89 1.84
N GLY A 346 -30.98 6.45 0.63
CA GLY A 346 -31.87 6.08 -0.48
C GLY A 346 -31.78 4.61 -0.91
N MET A 347 -30.64 3.95 -0.67
CA MET A 347 -30.51 2.51 -0.96
C MET A 347 -31.37 1.64 -0.05
N GLN A 348 -31.67 2.08 1.18
CA GLN A 348 -32.56 1.34 2.06
C GLN A 348 -33.98 1.27 1.50
N ASP A 349 -34.45 2.33 0.84
CA ASP A 349 -35.77 2.37 0.21
C ASP A 349 -35.83 1.50 -1.06
N VAL A 350 -34.75 1.47 -1.83
CA VAL A 350 -34.61 0.56 -2.99
C VAL A 350 -34.63 -0.89 -2.53
N SER A 351 -33.88 -1.24 -1.48
CA SER A 351 -33.82 -2.61 -0.95
C SER A 351 -35.19 -3.13 -0.50
N ARG A 352 -36.05 -2.26 0.04
CA ARG A 352 -37.41 -2.64 0.44
C ARG A 352 -38.38 -2.82 -0.74
N SER A 353 -38.09 -2.22 -1.89
CA SER A 353 -39.01 -2.13 -3.03
C SER A 353 -38.59 -2.95 -4.25
N ALA A 354 -37.33 -3.38 -4.31
CA ALA A 354 -36.78 -4.17 -5.41
C ALA A 354 -37.27 -5.64 -5.37
N PRO A 355 -37.43 -6.28 -6.55
CA PRO A 355 -38.02 -7.62 -6.72
C PRO A 355 -37.18 -8.78 -6.17
N MET A 356 -35.97 -8.53 -5.67
CA MET A 356 -35.19 -9.48 -4.88
C MET A 356 -35.09 -9.02 -3.41
N PRO A 357 -36.11 -9.29 -2.57
CA PRO A 357 -36.03 -9.03 -1.14
C PRO A 357 -35.09 -10.07 -0.50
N GLY A 358 -34.00 -9.61 0.09
CA GLY A 358 -33.02 -10.48 0.80
C GLY A 358 -31.56 -10.38 0.32
N GLY A 359 -31.24 -9.50 -0.63
CA GLY A 359 -29.90 -9.34 -1.22
C GLY A 359 -29.28 -7.93 -1.08
N ASP A 360 -29.55 -7.23 0.03
CA ASP A 360 -29.22 -5.81 0.29
C ASP A 360 -27.73 -5.45 0.21
N GLY A 361 -26.85 -6.45 0.11
CA GLY A 361 -25.41 -6.25 0.26
C GLY A 361 -24.68 -5.63 -0.90
N GLU A 362 -25.10 -5.91 -2.12
CA GLU A 362 -24.45 -5.34 -3.30
C GLU A 362 -24.72 -3.83 -3.42
N LEU A 363 -25.95 -3.39 -3.13
CA LEU A 363 -26.33 -1.97 -3.18
C LEU A 363 -25.63 -1.16 -2.08
N ALA A 364 -25.57 -1.71 -0.87
CA ALA A 364 -24.84 -1.11 0.23
C ALA A 364 -23.33 -1.05 -0.07
N MET A 365 -22.74 -2.14 -0.57
CA MET A 365 -21.34 -2.20 -1.01
C MET A 365 -21.05 -1.18 -2.12
N TRP A 366 -21.94 -1.04 -3.10
CA TRP A 366 -21.78 -0.07 -4.18
C TRP A 366 -21.70 1.35 -3.63
N THR A 367 -22.62 1.75 -2.74
CA THR A 367 -22.54 3.10 -2.15
C THR A 367 -21.34 3.30 -1.25
N ALA A 368 -20.95 2.29 -0.45
CA ALA A 368 -19.74 2.35 0.35
C ALA A 368 -18.49 2.54 -0.53
N GLU A 369 -18.40 1.80 -1.63
CA GLU A 369 -17.29 1.93 -2.56
C GLU A 369 -17.30 3.26 -3.31
N LEU A 370 -18.46 3.82 -3.63
CA LEU A 370 -18.55 5.17 -4.18
C LEU A 370 -17.99 6.22 -3.22
N ARG A 371 -18.24 6.09 -1.91
CA ARG A 371 -17.64 6.97 -0.89
C ARG A 371 -16.12 6.83 -0.87
N VAL A 372 -15.61 5.60 -0.82
CA VAL A 372 -14.15 5.35 -0.79
C VAL A 372 -13.49 5.80 -2.09
N THR A 373 -14.13 5.59 -3.24
CA THR A 373 -13.67 6.05 -4.56
C THR A 373 -13.59 7.57 -4.61
N ALA A 374 -14.61 8.26 -4.08
CA ALA A 374 -14.60 9.71 -3.99
C ALA A 374 -13.48 10.24 -3.07
N ILE A 375 -13.25 9.61 -1.91
CA ILE A 375 -12.13 9.96 -1.03
C ILE A 375 -10.78 9.72 -1.72
N LEU A 376 -10.62 8.57 -2.38
CA LEU A 376 -9.41 8.26 -3.14
C LEU A 376 -9.17 9.28 -4.26
N LEU A 377 -10.22 9.63 -5.02
CA LEU A 377 -10.14 10.67 -6.05
C LEU A 377 -9.73 12.01 -5.44
N ALA A 378 -10.26 12.41 -4.29
CA ALA A 378 -9.85 13.65 -3.59
C ALA A 378 -8.37 13.62 -3.19
N VAL A 379 -7.87 12.49 -2.70
CA VAL A 379 -6.46 12.27 -2.36
C VAL A 379 -5.57 12.41 -3.61
N LEU A 380 -5.91 11.72 -4.70
CA LEU A 380 -5.14 11.77 -5.94
C LEU A 380 -5.19 13.18 -6.58
N ALA A 381 -6.34 13.82 -6.55
CA ALA A 381 -6.57 15.17 -7.04
C ALA A 381 -5.72 16.19 -6.28
N THR A 382 -5.67 16.08 -4.95
CA THR A 382 -4.82 16.92 -4.08
C THR A 382 -3.34 16.68 -4.39
N LEU A 383 -2.93 15.42 -4.57
CA LEU A 383 -1.55 15.07 -4.92
C LEU A 383 -1.11 15.71 -6.25
N VAL A 384 -1.99 15.69 -7.25
CA VAL A 384 -1.75 16.27 -8.58
C VAL A 384 -1.74 17.80 -8.50
N ALA A 385 -2.73 18.42 -7.84
CA ALA A 385 -2.86 19.87 -7.72
C ALA A 385 -1.69 20.51 -6.94
N THR A 386 -1.18 19.80 -5.92
CA THR A 386 -0.10 20.29 -5.04
C THR A 386 1.25 19.62 -5.33
N ALA A 387 1.41 18.98 -6.49
CA ALA A 387 2.57 18.16 -6.77
C ALA A 387 3.90 18.93 -6.69
N ASP A 388 3.91 20.20 -7.08
CA ASP A 388 5.06 21.09 -7.03
C ASP A 388 5.30 21.71 -5.65
N ARG A 389 4.44 21.49 -4.66
CA ARG A 389 4.51 22.11 -3.33
C ARG A 389 5.36 21.29 -2.36
N ARG A 390 6.15 21.95 -1.49
CA ARG A 390 7.09 21.28 -0.55
C ARG A 390 6.43 20.15 0.22
N PHE A 391 5.29 20.44 0.82
CA PHE A 391 4.53 19.55 1.70
C PHE A 391 3.27 19.00 1.01
N GLY A 392 3.26 18.90 -0.33
CA GLY A 392 2.10 18.37 -1.08
C GLY A 392 1.69 16.95 -0.65
N LEU A 393 2.64 16.09 -0.26
CA LEU A 393 2.33 14.76 0.30
C LEU A 393 1.62 14.87 1.66
N THR A 394 2.05 15.79 2.51
CA THR A 394 1.40 16.03 3.82
C THR A 394 -0.02 16.55 3.61
N ALA A 395 -0.22 17.48 2.67
CA ALA A 395 -1.53 17.96 2.28
C ALA A 395 -2.45 16.83 1.80
N THR A 396 -1.91 15.95 0.95
CA THR A 396 -2.61 14.76 0.44
C THR A 396 -3.04 13.82 1.56
N LEU A 397 -2.16 13.54 2.52
CA LEU A 397 -2.46 12.70 3.69
C LEU A 397 -3.51 13.35 4.59
N LEU A 398 -3.44 14.67 4.78
CA LEU A 398 -4.39 15.42 5.59
C LEU A 398 -5.80 15.39 4.97
N VAL A 399 -5.91 15.57 3.65
CA VAL A 399 -7.18 15.46 2.94
C VAL A 399 -7.76 14.06 3.06
N GLY A 400 -6.95 13.02 2.82
CA GLY A 400 -7.40 11.63 2.94
C GLY A 400 -7.87 11.29 4.35
N ALA A 401 -7.01 11.49 5.35
CA ALA A 401 -7.35 11.19 6.74
C ALA A 401 -8.53 12.02 7.26
N GLY A 402 -8.59 13.30 6.88
CA GLY A 402 -9.67 14.19 7.28
C GLY A 402 -11.02 13.82 6.67
N LEU A 403 -11.06 13.46 5.38
CA LEU A 403 -12.29 12.99 4.74
C LEU A 403 -12.73 11.62 5.26
N THR A 404 -11.81 10.68 5.49
CA THR A 404 -12.15 9.38 6.11
C THR A 404 -12.69 9.57 7.53
N LEU A 405 -12.09 10.46 8.32
CA LEU A 405 -12.60 10.77 9.66
C LEU A 405 -13.99 11.44 9.59
N ALA A 406 -14.17 12.41 8.71
CA ALA A 406 -15.45 13.08 8.51
C ALA A 406 -16.52 12.08 8.07
N ASN A 407 -16.18 11.15 7.18
CA ASN A 407 -17.06 10.07 6.72
C ASN A 407 -17.52 9.21 7.90
N ALA A 408 -16.58 8.68 8.70
CA ALA A 408 -16.89 7.84 9.85
C ALA A 408 -17.77 8.57 10.90
N VAL A 409 -17.48 9.84 11.18
CA VAL A 409 -18.26 10.64 12.14
C VAL A 409 -19.67 10.92 11.63
N LEU A 410 -19.80 11.43 10.40
CA LEU A 410 -21.09 11.81 9.83
C LEU A 410 -21.96 10.58 9.54
N HIS A 411 -21.36 9.46 9.17
CA HIS A 411 -22.07 8.19 8.99
C HIS A 411 -22.64 7.69 10.32
N ARG A 412 -21.86 7.70 11.40
CA ARG A 412 -22.33 7.33 12.75
C ARG A 412 -23.39 8.26 13.33
N MET A 413 -23.38 9.52 12.91
CA MET A 413 -24.41 10.50 13.26
C MET A 413 -25.69 10.35 12.42
N ASP A 414 -25.72 9.40 11.47
CA ASP A 414 -26.82 9.15 10.55
C ASP A 414 -27.28 10.42 9.82
N VAL A 415 -26.30 11.18 9.31
CA VAL A 415 -26.55 12.46 8.65
C VAL A 415 -27.13 12.23 7.25
N THR A 416 -28.41 12.58 7.07
CA THR A 416 -29.15 12.33 5.82
C THR A 416 -29.81 13.59 5.24
N GLY A 417 -30.21 13.50 3.97
CA GLY A 417 -30.99 14.53 3.28
C GLY A 417 -30.19 15.80 2.92
N VAL A 418 -30.90 16.83 2.44
CA VAL A 418 -30.29 18.08 1.95
C VAL A 418 -29.57 18.86 3.05
N GLY A 419 -30.11 18.85 4.27
CA GLY A 419 -29.44 19.45 5.44
C GLY A 419 -28.13 18.74 5.75
N GLY A 420 -28.15 17.40 5.72
CA GLY A 420 -26.96 16.58 5.87
C GLY A 420 -25.92 16.82 4.78
N LEU A 421 -26.34 16.95 3.51
CA LEU A 421 -25.45 17.26 2.40
C LEU A 421 -24.66 18.56 2.63
N ARG A 422 -25.31 19.62 3.13
CA ARG A 422 -24.64 20.89 3.46
C ARG A 422 -23.61 20.70 4.56
N LEU A 423 -23.96 19.98 5.62
CA LEU A 423 -23.04 19.66 6.73
C LEU A 423 -21.84 18.85 6.24
N ALA A 424 -22.07 17.83 5.42
CA ALA A 424 -21.02 17.00 4.83
C ALA A 424 -20.08 17.83 3.95
N LEU A 425 -20.62 18.69 3.07
CA LEU A 425 -19.79 19.60 2.26
C LEU A 425 -18.93 20.53 3.13
N LEU A 426 -19.49 21.12 4.19
CA LEU A 426 -18.73 21.95 5.13
C LEU A 426 -17.63 21.15 5.82
N ALA A 427 -17.94 19.94 6.28
CA ALA A 427 -16.96 19.04 6.89
C ALA A 427 -15.85 18.64 5.91
N GLY A 428 -16.17 18.44 4.62
CA GLY A 428 -15.21 18.11 3.57
C GLY A 428 -14.33 19.28 3.13
N VAL A 429 -14.81 20.52 3.24
CA VAL A 429 -14.02 21.73 2.94
C VAL A 429 -12.90 21.93 3.97
N VAL A 430 -13.12 21.61 5.25
CA VAL A 430 -12.13 21.78 6.31
C VAL A 430 -10.79 21.09 6.01
N PRO A 431 -10.73 19.77 5.71
CA PRO A 431 -9.47 19.10 5.40
C PRO A 431 -8.86 19.57 4.07
N VAL A 432 -9.67 19.99 3.09
CA VAL A 432 -9.18 20.57 1.83
C VAL A 432 -8.46 21.89 2.08
N VAL A 433 -9.08 22.81 2.84
CA VAL A 433 -8.48 24.10 3.19
C VAL A 433 -7.23 23.90 4.05
N ALA A 434 -7.30 23.05 5.06
CA ALA A 434 -6.14 22.72 5.90
C ALA A 434 -4.99 22.11 5.08
N GLY A 435 -5.28 21.20 4.15
CA GLY A 435 -4.29 20.62 3.25
C GLY A 435 -3.65 21.68 2.35
N TRP A 436 -4.46 22.60 1.83
CA TRP A 436 -3.97 23.72 1.02
C TRP A 436 -3.05 24.66 1.80
N LEU A 437 -3.40 25.01 3.04
CA LEU A 437 -2.57 25.83 3.92
C LEU A 437 -1.23 25.15 4.25
N VAL A 438 -1.22 23.83 4.41
CA VAL A 438 -0.01 23.06 4.77
C VAL A 438 0.94 22.86 3.58
N CYS A 439 0.44 22.80 2.34
CA CYS A 439 1.26 22.37 1.19
C CYS A 439 2.52 23.23 0.95
N GLY A 440 2.52 24.50 1.34
CA GLY A 440 3.69 25.38 1.38
C GLY A 440 4.12 25.96 0.03
N ARG A 441 5.40 26.35 -0.09
CA ARG A 441 5.96 26.94 -1.32
C ARG A 441 6.31 25.88 -2.36
N THR A 442 6.45 26.30 -3.62
CA THR A 442 6.86 25.43 -4.73
C THR A 442 8.31 24.97 -4.58
N VAL A 443 8.60 23.71 -4.93
CA VAL A 443 9.92 23.05 -4.82
C VAL A 443 10.28 22.35 -6.13
N PRO A 444 11.51 22.54 -6.65
CA PRO A 444 11.97 21.87 -7.87
C PRO A 444 11.97 20.34 -7.79
N GLY A 445 11.79 19.69 -8.94
CA GLY A 445 12.26 18.31 -9.16
C GLY A 445 11.39 17.15 -8.67
N THR A 446 10.36 17.39 -7.85
CA THR A 446 9.47 16.31 -7.33
C THR A 446 8.09 16.25 -7.97
N ALA A 447 7.62 17.36 -8.57
CA ALA A 447 6.29 17.49 -9.14
C ALA A 447 5.92 16.38 -10.12
N ARG A 448 6.78 16.15 -11.12
CA ARG A 448 6.52 15.15 -12.17
C ARG A 448 6.32 13.74 -11.60
N ARG A 449 7.09 13.35 -10.58
CA ARG A 449 6.98 12.02 -9.97
C ARG A 449 5.66 11.87 -9.23
N ARG A 450 5.28 12.89 -8.44
CA ARG A 450 4.01 12.93 -7.71
C ARG A 450 2.80 12.92 -8.65
N VAL A 451 2.81 13.76 -9.69
CA VAL A 451 1.76 13.74 -10.72
C VAL A 451 1.68 12.38 -11.38
N THR A 452 2.80 11.72 -11.67
CA THR A 452 2.74 10.41 -12.30
C THR A 452 2.13 9.35 -11.40
N VAL A 453 2.44 9.36 -10.09
CA VAL A 453 1.75 8.45 -9.14
C VAL A 453 0.24 8.71 -9.18
N GLY A 454 -0.17 9.97 -9.09
CA GLY A 454 -1.58 10.37 -9.16
C GLY A 454 -2.27 9.92 -10.45
N VAL A 455 -1.64 10.18 -11.60
CA VAL A 455 -2.16 9.84 -12.94
C VAL A 455 -2.31 8.33 -13.13
N LEU A 456 -1.32 7.54 -12.73
CA LEU A 456 -1.37 6.08 -12.93
C LEU A 456 -2.42 5.43 -12.04
N LEU A 457 -2.57 5.91 -10.80
CA LEU A 457 -3.64 5.45 -9.93
C LEU A 457 -5.02 5.89 -10.43
N ALA A 458 -5.15 7.15 -10.86
CA ALA A 458 -6.42 7.65 -11.38
C ALA A 458 -6.87 6.88 -12.63
N ALA A 459 -5.95 6.57 -13.56
CA ALA A 459 -6.26 5.78 -14.75
C ALA A 459 -6.52 4.30 -14.45
N GLY A 460 -5.70 3.69 -13.58
CA GLY A 460 -5.71 2.25 -13.34
C GLY A 460 -6.73 1.77 -12.30
N VAL A 461 -7.21 2.66 -11.44
CA VAL A 461 -8.11 2.31 -10.31
C VAL A 461 -9.50 2.88 -10.49
N LEU A 462 -9.63 4.19 -10.75
CA LEU A 462 -10.94 4.85 -10.64
C LEU A 462 -11.99 4.37 -11.65
N PRO A 463 -11.66 3.98 -12.88
CA PRO A 463 -12.66 3.40 -13.79
C PRO A 463 -13.21 2.05 -13.31
N LEU A 464 -12.54 1.37 -12.36
CA LEU A 464 -13.02 0.09 -11.82
C LEU A 464 -14.28 0.23 -10.98
N ILE A 465 -14.67 1.44 -10.56
CA ILE A 465 -15.97 1.67 -9.93
C ILE A 465 -17.15 1.27 -10.84
N MET A 466 -16.92 1.19 -12.16
CA MET A 466 -17.89 0.70 -13.13
C MET A 466 -18.11 -0.82 -13.05
N LEU A 467 -17.29 -1.56 -12.28
CA LEU A 467 -17.53 -2.97 -11.97
C LEU A 467 -18.55 -3.15 -10.83
N GLN A 468 -18.90 -2.08 -10.12
CA GLN A 468 -19.98 -2.14 -9.15
C GLN A 468 -21.32 -2.16 -9.87
N GLY A 469 -22.21 -3.05 -9.43
CA GLY A 469 -23.53 -3.21 -10.00
C GLY A 469 -24.40 -4.14 -9.17
N THR A 470 -25.56 -4.45 -9.74
CA THR A 470 -26.57 -5.35 -9.19
C THR A 470 -27.28 -6.01 -10.37
N PRO A 471 -27.91 -7.18 -10.21
CA PRO A 471 -28.65 -7.84 -11.27
C PRO A 471 -29.62 -6.92 -12.02
N GLY A 472 -29.82 -7.18 -13.31
CA GLY A 472 -30.60 -6.33 -14.22
C GLY A 472 -32.02 -6.04 -13.75
N VAL A 473 -32.64 -6.99 -13.04
CA VAL A 473 -33.98 -6.84 -12.44
C VAL A 473 -34.10 -5.67 -11.46
N ASN A 474 -33.01 -5.25 -10.82
CA ASN A 474 -32.99 -4.16 -9.84
C ASN A 474 -32.78 -2.79 -10.48
N HIS A 475 -32.24 -2.71 -11.70
CA HIS A 475 -31.88 -1.46 -12.38
C HIS A 475 -33.03 -0.45 -12.58
N PRO A 476 -34.29 -0.86 -12.81
CA PRO A 476 -35.43 0.05 -12.88
C PRO A 476 -35.73 0.79 -11.57
N TYR A 477 -35.30 0.22 -10.43
CA TYR A 477 -35.57 0.76 -9.09
C TYR A 477 -34.43 1.64 -8.57
N LEU A 478 -33.27 1.62 -9.23
CA LEU A 478 -32.10 2.39 -8.80
C LEU A 478 -32.33 3.90 -9.01
N PRO A 479 -31.96 4.75 -8.03
CA PRO A 479 -32.01 6.17 -8.21
C PRO A 479 -31.02 6.59 -9.29
N ILE A 480 -31.46 7.50 -10.16
CA ILE A 480 -30.63 8.06 -11.24
C ILE A 480 -29.31 8.61 -10.69
N GLY A 481 -29.36 9.20 -9.49
CA GLY A 481 -28.18 9.74 -8.79
C GLY A 481 -27.06 8.70 -8.58
N LEU A 482 -27.39 7.42 -8.38
CA LEU A 482 -26.39 6.36 -8.21
C LEU A 482 -25.58 6.18 -9.50
N LYS A 483 -26.27 5.99 -10.63
CA LYS A 483 -25.62 5.82 -11.95
C LYS A 483 -24.81 7.05 -12.34
N VAL A 484 -25.39 8.24 -12.17
CA VAL A 484 -24.71 9.51 -12.48
C VAL A 484 -23.45 9.70 -11.64
N THR A 485 -23.49 9.37 -10.35
CA THR A 485 -22.33 9.51 -9.46
C THR A 485 -21.23 8.51 -9.82
N THR A 486 -21.58 7.25 -10.10
CA THR A 486 -20.64 6.21 -10.56
C THR A 486 -19.91 6.63 -11.84
N ILE A 487 -20.66 7.05 -12.87
CA ILE A 487 -20.10 7.52 -14.15
C ILE A 487 -19.27 8.79 -13.92
N GLY A 488 -19.79 9.75 -13.14
CA GLY A 488 -19.15 11.03 -12.88
C GLY A 488 -17.79 10.88 -12.19
N LEU A 489 -17.68 10.00 -11.19
CA LEU A 489 -16.42 9.71 -10.51
C LEU A 489 -15.42 9.00 -11.43
N ALA A 490 -15.87 8.01 -12.21
CA ALA A 490 -15.03 7.30 -13.19
C ALA A 490 -14.47 8.26 -14.25
N VAL A 491 -15.34 9.08 -14.86
CA VAL A 491 -14.96 10.09 -15.87
C VAL A 491 -14.00 11.11 -15.28
N THR A 492 -14.26 11.59 -14.05
CA THR A 492 -13.36 12.55 -13.39
C THR A 492 -11.98 11.94 -13.14
N GLY A 493 -11.92 10.66 -12.77
CA GLY A 493 -10.65 9.92 -12.65
C GLY A 493 -9.88 9.83 -13.97
N ILE A 494 -10.58 9.53 -15.07
CA ILE A 494 -10.01 9.52 -16.43
C ILE A 494 -9.44 10.89 -16.78
N LEU A 495 -10.19 11.97 -16.55
CA LEU A 495 -9.75 13.34 -16.83
C LEU A 495 -8.54 13.73 -15.98
N LEU A 496 -8.54 13.37 -14.69
CA LEU A 496 -7.42 13.58 -13.76
C LEU A 496 -6.15 12.83 -14.21
N ALA A 497 -6.28 11.72 -14.94
CA ALA A 497 -5.15 11.00 -15.50
C ALA A 497 -4.66 11.61 -16.83
N VAL A 498 -5.57 11.77 -17.79
CA VAL A 498 -5.22 12.11 -19.18
C VAL A 498 -4.75 13.56 -19.31
N VAL A 499 -5.42 14.52 -18.67
CA VAL A 499 -5.10 15.94 -18.81
C VAL A 499 -3.68 16.24 -18.30
N PRO A 500 -3.26 15.81 -17.09
CA PRO A 500 -1.89 16.00 -16.65
C PRO A 500 -0.86 15.22 -17.46
N ALA A 501 -1.18 14.02 -17.95
CA ALA A 501 -0.29 13.23 -18.80
C ALA A 501 0.02 13.94 -20.12
N LEU A 502 -1.01 14.51 -20.76
CA LEU A 502 -0.85 15.32 -21.98
C LEU A 502 -0.08 16.62 -21.69
N ALA A 503 -0.43 17.35 -20.63
CA ALA A 503 0.21 18.62 -20.27
C ALA A 503 1.70 18.46 -19.90
N LEU A 504 2.09 17.31 -19.33
CA LEU A 504 3.47 16.99 -18.97
C LEU A 504 4.20 16.09 -19.99
N SER A 505 3.53 15.79 -21.11
CA SER A 505 4.12 15.01 -22.20
C SER A 505 5.38 15.71 -22.71
N ARG A 506 6.45 14.93 -22.89
CA ARG A 506 7.70 15.46 -23.48
C ARG A 506 7.67 15.47 -25.01
N ARG A 507 6.63 14.92 -25.62
CA ARG A 507 6.44 14.90 -27.07
C ARG A 507 5.21 15.72 -27.42
N PRO A 508 5.27 16.55 -28.47
CA PRO A 508 4.07 17.19 -28.98
C PRO A 508 3.10 16.09 -29.42
N VAL A 509 1.93 16.07 -28.78
CA VAL A 509 0.81 15.21 -29.19
C VAL A 509 -0.05 16.08 -30.11
N PRO A 510 -0.33 15.66 -31.35
CA PRO A 510 -1.16 16.44 -32.24
C PRO A 510 -2.58 16.56 -31.65
N THR A 511 -3.24 17.69 -31.89
CA THR A 511 -4.53 18.04 -31.26
C THR A 511 -5.59 16.96 -31.45
N TRP A 512 -5.70 16.37 -32.64
CA TRP A 512 -6.63 15.27 -32.91
C TRP A 512 -6.38 14.04 -32.01
N ALA A 513 -5.11 13.69 -31.76
CA ALA A 513 -4.78 12.55 -30.91
C ALA A 513 -5.03 12.88 -29.44
N ALA A 514 -4.78 14.12 -29.02
CA ALA A 514 -5.14 14.58 -27.68
C ALA A 514 -6.67 14.54 -27.45
N LEU A 515 -7.46 14.98 -28.45
CA LEU A 515 -8.92 14.90 -28.42
C LEU A 515 -9.42 13.45 -28.38
N LEU A 516 -8.82 12.54 -29.15
CA LEU A 516 -9.17 11.12 -29.09
C LEU A 516 -8.81 10.49 -27.74
N LEU A 517 -7.62 10.76 -27.21
CA LEU A 517 -7.19 10.23 -25.91
C LEU A 517 -8.05 10.73 -24.74
N LEU A 518 -8.62 11.93 -24.87
CA LEU A 518 -9.53 12.50 -23.88
C LEU A 518 -10.96 11.99 -24.08
N GLY A 519 -11.46 12.08 -25.31
CA GLY A 519 -12.85 11.82 -25.65
C GLY A 519 -13.21 10.34 -25.68
N SER A 520 -12.34 9.46 -26.20
CA SER A 520 -12.69 8.05 -26.37
C SER A 520 -12.92 7.32 -25.05
N PRO A 521 -12.06 7.43 -24.02
CA PRO A 521 -12.31 6.73 -22.76
C PRO A 521 -13.54 7.30 -22.04
N VAL A 522 -13.75 8.61 -22.10
CA VAL A 522 -14.94 9.26 -21.52
C VAL A 522 -16.22 8.81 -22.21
N ALA A 523 -16.24 8.80 -23.55
CA ALA A 523 -17.40 8.35 -24.32
C ALA A 523 -17.71 6.87 -24.07
N VAL A 524 -16.69 6.02 -23.98
CA VAL A 524 -16.87 4.60 -23.62
C VAL A 524 -17.42 4.46 -22.21
N THR A 525 -16.88 5.17 -21.21
CA THR A 525 -17.37 5.10 -19.83
C THR A 525 -18.81 5.61 -19.69
N VAL A 526 -19.14 6.73 -20.32
CA VAL A 526 -20.49 7.30 -20.29
C VAL A 526 -21.46 6.39 -21.04
N GLY A 527 -21.12 5.97 -22.27
CA GLY A 527 -21.97 5.09 -23.06
C GLY A 527 -22.23 3.76 -22.37
N ALA A 528 -21.19 3.11 -21.86
CA ALA A 528 -21.29 1.85 -21.13
C ALA A 528 -22.10 1.99 -19.84
N GLY A 529 -21.92 3.08 -19.08
CA GLY A 529 -22.65 3.29 -17.83
C GLY A 529 -24.14 3.64 -18.00
N LEU A 530 -24.52 4.19 -19.15
CA LEU A 530 -25.91 4.52 -19.46
C LEU A 530 -26.71 3.31 -19.99
N ILE A 531 -26.05 2.25 -20.45
CA ILE A 531 -26.69 1.03 -20.92
C ILE A 531 -26.91 0.11 -19.72
N PRO A 532 -28.17 -0.08 -19.24
CA PRO A 532 -28.42 -1.02 -18.16
C PRO A 532 -28.16 -2.47 -18.63
N PRO A 533 -27.74 -3.36 -17.73
CA PRO A 533 -27.68 -4.78 -18.04
C PRO A 533 -29.08 -5.33 -18.34
N PRO A 534 -29.20 -6.36 -19.20
CA PRO A 534 -30.45 -7.08 -19.43
C PRO A 534 -31.04 -7.59 -18.11
N MET A 535 -32.37 -7.62 -18.00
CA MET A 535 -33.04 -8.13 -16.79
C MET A 535 -32.75 -9.62 -16.51
N SER A 536 -32.26 -10.37 -17.50
CA SER A 536 -31.85 -11.77 -17.36
C SER A 536 -30.47 -11.95 -16.74
N ASP A 537 -29.68 -10.88 -16.62
CA ASP A 537 -28.26 -10.96 -16.31
C ASP A 537 -28.00 -10.55 -14.86
N ASP A 538 -27.17 -11.34 -14.17
CA ASP A 538 -26.75 -11.11 -12.79
C ASP A 538 -25.50 -10.21 -12.68
N ASP A 539 -25.03 -9.64 -13.79
CA ASP A 539 -23.76 -8.92 -13.88
C ASP A 539 -23.90 -7.41 -14.14
N THR A 540 -22.75 -6.74 -14.30
CA THR A 540 -22.67 -5.29 -14.54
C THR A 540 -22.86 -4.88 -16.00
N GLY A 541 -23.08 -5.83 -16.91
CA GLY A 541 -23.32 -5.61 -18.33
C GLY A 541 -22.20 -4.83 -19.03
N ALA A 542 -22.59 -3.85 -19.85
CA ALA A 542 -21.64 -3.08 -20.67
C ALA A 542 -20.63 -2.25 -19.85
N ALA A 543 -20.94 -1.92 -18.59
CA ALA A 543 -20.08 -1.16 -17.69
C ALA A 543 -18.71 -1.84 -17.46
N LEU A 544 -18.67 -3.16 -17.54
CA LEU A 544 -17.46 -4.00 -17.49
C LEU A 544 -16.39 -3.57 -18.51
N TYR A 545 -16.80 -3.18 -19.73
CA TYR A 545 -15.87 -2.76 -20.78
C TYR A 545 -15.15 -1.45 -20.43
N ALA A 546 -15.84 -0.53 -19.75
CA ALA A 546 -15.24 0.72 -19.29
C ALA A 546 -14.21 0.48 -18.18
N ALA A 547 -14.49 -0.45 -17.28
CA ALA A 547 -13.54 -0.86 -16.24
C ALA A 547 -12.30 -1.53 -16.83
N PHE A 548 -12.45 -2.43 -17.80
CA PHE A 548 -11.31 -3.13 -18.42
C PHE A 548 -10.40 -2.22 -19.26
N ALA A 549 -10.83 -1.00 -19.57
CA ALA A 549 -9.99 0.01 -20.20
C ALA A 549 -9.01 0.71 -19.24
N ALA A 550 -9.12 0.49 -17.92
CA ALA A 550 -8.33 1.16 -16.89
C ALA A 550 -6.81 0.94 -17.02
N LEU A 551 -6.35 -0.32 -17.07
CA LEU A 551 -4.92 -0.63 -17.16
C LEU A 551 -4.32 -0.20 -18.51
N PRO A 552 -4.97 -0.43 -19.67
CA PRO A 552 -4.54 0.16 -20.94
C PRO A 552 -4.36 1.67 -20.87
N LEU A 553 -5.31 2.39 -20.25
CA LEU A 553 -5.23 3.84 -20.08
C LEU A 553 -4.03 4.25 -19.22
N ALA A 554 -3.76 3.51 -18.14
CA ALA A 554 -2.59 3.75 -17.29
C ALA A 554 -1.26 3.54 -18.06
N VAL A 555 -1.19 2.51 -18.92
CA VAL A 555 -0.04 2.27 -19.80
C VAL A 555 0.18 3.41 -20.79
N VAL A 556 -0.90 3.92 -21.40
CA VAL A 556 -0.83 5.07 -22.32
C VAL A 556 -0.36 6.33 -21.58
N CYS A 557 -0.90 6.61 -20.39
CA CYS A 557 -0.46 7.73 -19.57
C CYS A 557 1.03 7.62 -19.19
N LEU A 558 1.49 6.42 -18.83
CA LEU A 558 2.91 6.15 -18.57
C LEU A 558 3.77 6.39 -19.82
N ALA A 559 3.28 6.00 -21.00
CA ALA A 559 3.98 6.19 -22.27
C ALA A 559 4.19 7.68 -22.59
N LEU A 560 3.18 8.52 -22.34
CA LEU A 560 3.24 9.98 -22.49
C LEU A 560 4.22 10.63 -21.50
N LEU A 561 4.23 10.14 -20.26
CA LEU A 561 5.05 10.71 -19.19
C LEU A 561 6.52 10.28 -19.26
N ARG A 562 6.87 9.15 -19.89
CA ARG A 562 8.22 8.59 -19.89
C ARG A 562 9.14 9.20 -20.97
N ARG A 563 10.43 9.37 -20.64
CA ARG A 563 11.47 9.76 -21.61
C ARG A 563 11.91 8.55 -22.44
N HIS A 564 11.65 8.57 -23.75
CA HIS A 564 12.12 7.53 -24.68
C HIS A 564 13.38 7.98 -25.42
N ARG A 565 14.35 7.07 -25.62
CA ARG A 565 15.52 7.34 -26.48
C ARG A 565 15.03 7.54 -27.92
N THR A 566 15.53 8.56 -28.59
CA THR A 566 15.11 9.01 -29.94
C THR A 566 15.41 8.01 -31.05
N ARG A 567 16.23 6.99 -30.78
CA ARG A 567 16.91 6.21 -31.81
C ARG A 567 16.00 5.30 -32.66
N ASN A 568 14.75 5.03 -32.28
CA ASN A 568 13.77 4.31 -33.12
C ASN A 568 12.31 4.60 -32.71
N ARG A 569 11.66 5.56 -33.40
CA ARG A 569 10.27 5.98 -33.11
C ARG A 569 9.25 4.86 -33.33
N GLY A 570 9.34 4.14 -34.46
CA GLY A 570 8.40 3.06 -34.80
C GLY A 570 8.40 1.90 -33.80
N ARG A 571 9.59 1.40 -33.43
CA ARG A 571 9.72 0.35 -32.41
C ARG A 571 9.19 0.78 -31.05
N THR A 572 9.38 2.04 -30.68
CA THR A 572 8.85 2.57 -29.41
C THR A 572 7.33 2.58 -29.42
N ALA A 573 6.72 3.07 -30.50
CA ALA A 573 5.26 3.05 -30.65
C ALA A 573 4.70 1.63 -30.60
N ALA A 574 5.28 0.70 -31.38
CA ALA A 574 4.87 -0.70 -31.40
C ALA A 574 4.93 -1.37 -30.01
N VAL A 575 5.99 -1.12 -29.23
CA VAL A 575 6.11 -1.66 -27.87
C VAL A 575 5.02 -1.12 -26.93
N TRP A 576 4.70 0.17 -26.98
CA TRP A 576 3.66 0.74 -26.13
C TRP A 576 2.26 0.32 -26.56
N THR A 577 2.01 0.20 -27.86
CA THR A 577 0.77 -0.38 -28.37
C THR A 577 0.63 -1.83 -27.92
N ALA A 578 1.68 -2.64 -28.05
CA ALA A 578 1.67 -4.03 -27.59
C ALA A 578 1.44 -4.13 -26.07
N LEU A 579 2.07 -3.26 -25.26
CA LEU A 579 1.84 -3.20 -23.82
C LEU A 579 0.42 -2.76 -23.46
N ALA A 580 -0.16 -1.80 -24.19
CA ALA A 580 -1.54 -1.36 -23.96
C ALA A 580 -2.55 -2.45 -24.32
N VAL A 581 -2.33 -3.17 -25.43
CA VAL A 581 -3.14 -4.33 -25.83
C VAL A 581 -2.99 -5.46 -24.81
N ALA A 582 -1.77 -5.78 -24.37
CA ALA A 582 -1.52 -6.79 -23.34
C ALA A 582 -2.07 -6.40 -21.96
N ALA A 583 -2.29 -5.11 -21.70
CA ALA A 583 -2.90 -4.63 -20.46
C ALA A 583 -4.41 -4.91 -20.38
N VAL A 584 -5.09 -5.15 -21.51
CA VAL A 584 -6.51 -5.53 -21.51
C VAL A 584 -6.73 -6.84 -20.74
N PRO A 585 -6.14 -7.99 -21.13
CA PRO A 585 -6.24 -9.21 -20.33
C PRO A 585 -5.51 -9.07 -18.99
N GLY A 586 -4.52 -8.19 -18.87
CA GLY A 586 -3.84 -7.88 -17.61
C GLY A 586 -4.71 -7.15 -16.57
N THR A 587 -5.85 -6.57 -16.98
CA THR A 587 -6.80 -5.96 -16.05
C THR A 587 -7.57 -7.03 -15.27
N VAL A 588 -7.84 -8.19 -15.86
CA VAL A 588 -8.47 -9.34 -15.16
C VAL A 588 -7.66 -9.77 -13.93
N PRO A 589 -6.36 -10.11 -14.00
CA PRO A 589 -5.59 -10.42 -12.81
C PRO A 589 -5.39 -9.21 -11.90
N ALA A 590 -5.45 -7.97 -12.38
CA ALA A 590 -5.39 -6.79 -11.50
C ALA A 590 -6.70 -6.58 -10.70
N VAL A 591 -7.84 -6.89 -11.31
CA VAL A 591 -9.17 -6.92 -10.69
C VAL A 591 -9.32 -8.13 -9.80
N VAL A 592 -8.82 -9.30 -10.20
CA VAL A 592 -8.79 -10.50 -9.37
C VAL A 592 -7.85 -10.30 -8.20
N VAL A 593 -6.60 -9.87 -8.37
CA VAL A 593 -5.63 -9.63 -7.28
C VAL A 593 -6.02 -8.44 -6.41
N GLY A 594 -6.54 -7.35 -6.99
CA GLY A 594 -7.22 -6.29 -6.25
C GLY A 594 -8.39 -6.85 -5.47
N GLY A 595 -9.12 -7.76 -6.12
CA GLY A 595 -10.13 -8.68 -5.62
C GLY A 595 -9.71 -9.50 -4.39
N LEU A 596 -8.45 -9.94 -4.36
CA LEU A 596 -7.89 -10.74 -3.29
C LEU A 596 -7.47 -9.89 -2.10
N LEU A 597 -7.08 -8.64 -2.34
CA LEU A 597 -6.87 -7.64 -1.30
C LEU A 597 -8.21 -7.16 -0.67
N LEU A 598 -9.36 -7.58 -1.23
CA LEU A 598 -10.70 -7.15 -0.80
C LEU A 598 -11.21 -7.80 0.48
N ALA A 599 -10.77 -9.01 0.79
CA ALA A 599 -11.18 -9.66 2.04
C ALA A 599 -10.62 -8.93 3.28
N PHE A 600 -9.59 -8.09 3.09
CA PHE A 600 -8.87 -7.45 4.16
C PHE A 600 -9.00 -5.92 4.18
N VAL A 601 -8.64 -5.25 3.08
CA VAL A 601 -8.51 -3.78 3.05
C VAL A 601 -9.88 -3.08 3.08
N PRO A 602 -10.87 -3.47 2.27
CA PRO A 602 -12.24 -3.00 2.39
C PRO A 602 -12.84 -3.23 3.77
N ASN A 603 -12.71 -4.42 4.37
CA ASN A 603 -13.19 -4.68 5.73
C ASN A 603 -12.61 -3.68 6.72
N LEU A 604 -11.28 -3.49 6.73
CA LEU A 604 -10.65 -2.49 7.60
C LEU A 604 -11.12 -1.04 7.30
N VAL A 605 -11.29 -0.68 6.03
CA VAL A 605 -11.77 0.65 5.62
C VAL A 605 -13.23 0.87 6.02
N PHE A 606 -14.09 -0.13 5.86
CA PHE A 606 -15.51 -0.11 6.19
C PHE A 606 -15.75 -0.19 7.70
N ASP A 607 -14.93 -0.93 8.43
CA ASP A 607 -14.97 -0.98 9.90
C ASP A 607 -14.52 0.35 10.50
N ILE A 608 -13.48 0.99 9.95
CA ILE A 608 -13.12 2.37 10.30
C ILE A 608 -14.27 3.33 9.97
N ASP A 609 -14.95 3.13 8.84
CA ASP A 609 -16.12 3.91 8.45
C ASP A 609 -17.34 3.67 9.36
N GLY A 610 -17.31 2.61 10.18
CA GLY A 610 -18.42 2.19 11.03
C GLY A 610 -19.56 1.54 10.24
N SER A 611 -19.34 1.19 8.97
CA SER A 611 -20.29 0.46 8.15
C SER A 611 -20.17 -1.05 8.30
N GLY A 612 -19.39 -1.55 9.28
CA GLY A 612 -19.04 -2.96 9.49
C GLY A 612 -20.17 -3.92 9.16
N TYR A 613 -20.06 -4.57 8.01
CA TYR A 613 -21.11 -5.41 7.43
C TYR A 613 -20.49 -6.66 6.80
N SER A 614 -21.15 -7.80 6.98
CA SER A 614 -20.88 -9.03 6.24
C SER A 614 -21.67 -9.02 4.93
N PHE A 615 -21.03 -8.74 3.79
CA PHE A 615 -21.72 -8.73 2.50
C PHE A 615 -21.11 -9.73 1.51
N ASP A 616 -21.99 -10.31 0.68
CA ASP A 616 -21.68 -11.16 -0.49
C ASP A 616 -21.12 -10.37 -1.71
N GLY A 617 -20.78 -9.09 -1.53
CA GLY A 617 -20.29 -8.21 -2.61
C GLY A 617 -18.76 -8.10 -2.67
N LEU A 618 -18.21 -8.02 -3.89
CA LEU A 618 -16.79 -7.73 -4.10
C LEU A 618 -16.60 -6.22 -4.18
N SER A 619 -15.73 -5.66 -3.33
CA SER A 619 -15.24 -4.29 -3.56
C SER A 619 -14.22 -4.29 -4.72
N TYR A 620 -13.86 -3.21 -5.41
CA TYR A 620 -12.82 -3.27 -6.47
C TYR A 620 -11.75 -2.20 -6.30
N VAL A 621 -12.17 -0.97 -6.03
CA VAL A 621 -11.31 0.21 -5.96
C VAL A 621 -10.25 0.15 -4.85
N PRO A 622 -10.57 -0.13 -3.56
CA PRO A 622 -9.58 -0.09 -2.48
C PRO A 622 -8.49 -1.16 -2.66
N GLY A 623 -8.89 -2.38 -3.03
CA GLY A 623 -7.98 -3.49 -3.29
C GLY A 623 -7.04 -3.21 -4.45
N THR A 624 -7.56 -2.73 -5.59
CA THR A 624 -6.68 -2.38 -6.72
C THR A 624 -5.79 -1.15 -6.43
N ALA A 625 -6.25 -0.19 -5.64
CA ALA A 625 -5.43 0.95 -5.23
C ALA A 625 -4.17 0.53 -4.44
N THR A 626 -4.32 -0.41 -3.50
CA THR A 626 -3.19 -0.93 -2.71
C THR A 626 -2.19 -1.71 -3.56
N LEU A 627 -2.65 -2.42 -4.59
CA LEU A 627 -1.80 -3.10 -5.57
C LEU A 627 -1.06 -2.12 -6.49
N LEU A 628 -1.77 -1.13 -7.04
CA LEU A 628 -1.21 -0.22 -8.05
C LEU A 628 -0.33 0.88 -7.47
N LEU A 629 -0.53 1.30 -6.21
CA LEU A 629 0.27 2.34 -5.56
C LEU A 629 1.80 2.06 -5.59
N PRO A 630 2.30 0.88 -5.15
CA PRO A 630 3.73 0.59 -5.22
C PRO A 630 4.23 0.50 -6.66
N LEU A 631 3.43 -0.01 -7.60
CA LEU A 631 3.79 -0.07 -9.02
C LEU A 631 3.90 1.32 -9.64
N ALA A 632 2.95 2.22 -9.33
CA ALA A 632 2.95 3.61 -9.75
C ALA A 632 4.15 4.37 -9.16
N ALA A 633 4.49 4.15 -7.89
CA ALA A 633 5.68 4.72 -7.26
C ALA A 633 6.99 4.23 -7.93
N LEU A 634 7.10 2.93 -8.22
CA LEU A 634 8.24 2.37 -8.95
C LEU A 634 8.35 2.90 -10.38
N ALA A 635 7.22 3.05 -11.07
CA ALA A 635 7.16 3.66 -12.40
C ALA A 635 7.62 5.12 -12.33
N ALA A 636 7.13 5.90 -11.36
CA ALA A 636 7.47 7.30 -11.15
C ALA A 636 8.97 7.52 -10.92
N ILE A 637 9.63 6.65 -10.17
CA ILE A 637 11.09 6.69 -9.95
C ILE A 637 11.87 6.53 -11.27
N ARG A 638 11.32 5.81 -12.26
CA ARG A 638 12.00 5.47 -13.52
C ARG A 638 11.73 6.45 -14.67
N ILE A 639 10.89 7.47 -14.47
CA ILE A 639 10.45 8.39 -15.55
C ILE A 639 11.57 9.22 -16.14
N ASP A 640 12.56 9.57 -15.33
CA ASP A 640 13.68 10.41 -15.75
C ASP A 640 14.68 9.67 -16.66
N GLY A 641 14.54 8.35 -16.78
CA GLY A 641 15.48 7.48 -17.50
C GLY A 641 16.81 7.34 -16.76
N ALA A 642 17.58 6.28 -17.07
CA ALA A 642 19.00 6.29 -16.73
C ALA A 642 19.63 7.53 -17.38
N PRO A 643 20.45 8.32 -16.66
CA PRO A 643 21.17 9.43 -17.28
C PRO A 643 21.89 8.89 -18.51
N GLY A 644 21.86 9.65 -19.61
CA GLY A 644 22.67 9.32 -20.77
C GLY A 644 24.14 9.15 -20.33
N PRO A 645 24.93 8.32 -21.03
CA PRO A 645 26.37 8.33 -20.81
C PRO A 645 26.82 9.79 -20.82
N ALA A 646 27.57 10.18 -19.79
CA ALA A 646 28.11 11.53 -19.69
C ALA A 646 28.64 11.90 -21.07
N GLN A 647 28.19 13.04 -21.59
CA GLN A 647 28.82 13.62 -22.78
C GLN A 647 30.32 13.53 -22.53
N PRO A 648 31.11 12.96 -23.47
CA PRO A 648 32.56 13.05 -23.36
C PRO A 648 32.84 14.52 -23.09
N ARG A 649 33.45 14.82 -21.93
CA ARG A 649 33.97 16.17 -21.69
C ARG A 649 34.81 16.44 -22.93
N ASP A 650 34.50 17.51 -23.66
CA ASP A 650 35.47 18.05 -24.58
C ASP A 650 36.77 18.14 -23.78
N PRO A 651 37.87 17.55 -24.26
CA PRO A 651 39.13 17.61 -23.55
C PRO A 651 39.36 19.07 -23.22
N ALA A 652 39.52 19.37 -21.92
CA ALA A 652 39.82 20.71 -21.48
C ALA A 652 40.91 21.27 -22.40
N PRO A 653 40.77 22.51 -22.92
CA PRO A 653 41.80 23.09 -23.77
C PRO A 653 43.12 22.89 -23.05
N GLY A 654 44.02 22.14 -23.71
CA GLY A 654 45.30 21.78 -23.13
C GLY A 654 46.01 23.04 -22.61
N PRO A 655 46.89 22.92 -21.61
CA PRO A 655 47.62 24.06 -21.08
C PRO A 655 48.21 24.84 -22.26
N VAL A 656 47.81 26.10 -22.40
CA VAL A 656 48.37 27.02 -23.39
C VAL A 656 49.89 26.96 -23.19
N PRO A 657 50.69 26.59 -24.20
CA PRO A 657 52.13 26.57 -24.08
C PRO A 657 52.55 27.98 -23.64
N ARG A 658 53.14 28.08 -22.44
CA ARG A 658 53.82 29.30 -22.02
C ARG A 658 54.88 29.56 -23.08
N ALA A 659 54.76 30.70 -23.77
CA ALA A 659 55.81 31.20 -24.63
C ALA A 659 57.11 31.19 -23.83
N GLU A 660 58.03 30.32 -24.24
CA GLU A 660 59.42 30.38 -23.82
C GLU A 660 59.90 31.81 -24.04
N SER A 661 60.23 32.47 -22.93
CA SER A 661 60.99 33.71 -22.94
C SER A 661 62.27 33.45 -23.74
N ALA A 662 62.31 34.00 -24.96
CA ALA A 662 63.46 34.00 -25.83
C ALA A 662 64.68 34.47 -25.04
N ARG A 663 65.62 33.54 -24.81
CA ARG A 663 66.96 33.88 -24.37
C ARG A 663 67.64 34.64 -25.50
N THR A 664 67.79 35.95 -25.30
CA THR A 664 68.73 36.77 -26.06
C THR A 664 70.16 36.24 -25.88
N PRO A 665 70.88 35.91 -26.97
CA PRO A 665 72.32 35.69 -26.90
C PRO A 665 73.02 37.05 -26.91
N VAL A 666 73.61 37.45 -25.78
CA VAL A 666 74.59 38.55 -25.77
C VAL A 666 75.93 37.94 -26.17
N ALA A 667 76.24 38.05 -27.45
CA ALA A 667 77.60 37.91 -27.97
C ALA A 667 78.34 39.22 -27.74
N GLY A 668 79.54 39.13 -27.16
CA GLY A 668 80.43 40.26 -26.95
C GLY A 668 81.09 40.77 -28.24
N ARG A 669 81.43 42.07 -28.21
CA ARG A 669 82.54 42.69 -28.94
C ARG A 669 83.00 43.93 -28.16
N HIS A 670 84.07 43.77 -27.39
CA HIS A 670 85.31 44.56 -27.33
C HIS A 670 85.97 44.43 -25.96
#